data_AF-G2GWU0-F1
#
_entry.id   AF-G2GWU0-F1
#
_cell.length_a   1.000
_cell.length_b   1.000
_cell.length_c   1.000
_cell.angle_alpha   90.00
_cell.angle_beta   90.00
_cell.angle_gamma   90.00
#
_symmetry.space_group_name_H-M   'P 1'
#
loop_
_entity.id
_entity.type
_entity.pdbx_description
1 polymer ?
#
loop_
_entity_poly.entity_id
_entity_poly.type
_entity_poly.pdbx_seq_one_letter_code
_entity_poly.pdbx_strand_id
1 'polypeptide(L)'
;MLLFFKNTVLLLKNYPKKPVDRVYANLKKQSRLLRSITWVNIVFQLLFPLSLYFSPLMIMANSDATSFSDKNTHYFEKKTADTQLATVVMKTGSLLSSNNTTDAAINMARSALLTQANTSIQQWLKQFGTARVQFNVNDHFHLKGSALDLLLPLYDSPQSMLFTQLGARNKDSRNTVNIGMGMRTWQDHWLFGMNTFFDQDVTNKNRRLGIGAEIWTDHLKLSANHYVAITDWHSSADFTDYNERPANGYDISAEVYLPFYPQLGGKLLFEQYQGNDVDLWGKSQRQRDPYAISIGINYTPIPLITLGAEHREGKGNKSDTRFNLQINYRIGQPWQTQINPTTVATIRSLAGSRYDLVERNNHIVLEHQKQSLISLTLPKKITGMAKSKQSLTALVTTKYGLGRIEWNSAALQAAGGMVRSVSPVALEITMPPYQPGSNNVYNLSSVAYDNKGNTSTPVIVQLMVTPQNVSGQHSQTWASSDALIADGQSTSHIYINLRDDNNQPIEGMANQLILTPRFTATENPENGETLPGSPIKLSDIKESKPGKYTTILTAGTQPGTIELTPSLNKNILQPYTVNLMKVHKINKIAKFDFIVSKNKITADNNDESVLIFTAKDADNKPLNGLPVSFEVSDAADTTLSKVTEQDGGIYTATLKGSIAKEVTIEPRIDGNSIAAIPPKAVTLIQKKVEGESPDTSSFVVSKPKILADGNDETVLTFTAKDADNKPLSGLPVSFKVSDAADTILSKVTEQNGGVYIATLKGSTAKEVTIEPLIAGKSIGETPKKLILTAKKVKVDEVSPDKSSFVVSKPKILADGNDETVLTFTAKDASNKPLSELNVSFNVADTDITISKITPQDGGIYTATLKGSAAKEVAVALHIDSKPVAGIPSPRVTLKRQLIFTKVRVNGAEFGVDQGFPQTGFEGAHFQLLVNGTEANNKDYDWSSSDQNISVDQNGRVTMVSPLDAYSPTVSITAKDRDIQNNMQSYTFTLRAWWINSGLEKVLYSQANTTCDNGGDGFELDFASYITNATETEKRNATRAVNGKLWSEWGSMSHYGHGWQSDNYWIRDDGLSVHLGNGHIVETPNSPTRTGYGVCSKYY
;
A
#
# COMPACT_ATOMS: atom_id res chain seq x y z
N MET A 1 -53.34 -8.47 -21.01
CA MET A 1 -51.96 -8.44 -21.55
C MET A 1 -51.89 -8.56 -23.08
N LEU A 2 -52.92 -9.02 -23.80
CA LEU A 2 -52.93 -9.04 -25.28
C LEU A 2 -53.29 -7.71 -25.98
N LEU A 3 -53.75 -6.67 -25.27
CA LEU A 3 -54.02 -5.34 -25.86
C LEU A 3 -52.84 -4.36 -25.75
N PHE A 4 -51.82 -4.65 -24.94
CA PHE A 4 -50.62 -3.79 -24.82
C PHE A 4 -49.55 -4.10 -25.89
N PHE A 5 -49.64 -5.27 -26.55
CA PHE A 5 -48.70 -5.68 -27.59
C PHE A 5 -49.02 -5.14 -28.99
N LYS A 6 -50.20 -4.54 -29.19
CA LYS A 6 -50.65 -4.11 -30.54
C LYS A 6 -50.23 -2.68 -30.92
N ASN A 7 -49.90 -1.81 -29.95
CA ASN A 7 -49.58 -0.41 -30.22
C ASN A 7 -48.08 -0.04 -30.20
N THR A 8 -47.18 -0.98 -29.83
CA THR A 8 -45.73 -0.71 -29.82
C THR A 8 -45.02 -1.19 -31.09
N VAL A 9 -45.69 -1.95 -31.98
CA VAL A 9 -45.09 -2.55 -33.18
C VAL A 9 -45.14 -1.65 -34.42
N LEU A 10 -45.83 -0.50 -34.38
CA LEU A 10 -45.98 0.37 -35.56
C LEU A 10 -44.95 1.51 -35.70
N LEU A 11 -44.07 1.73 -34.71
CA LEU A 11 -43.21 2.93 -34.67
C LEU A 11 -41.70 2.69 -34.91
N LEU A 12 -41.27 1.48 -35.30
CA LEU A 12 -39.84 1.16 -35.48
C LEU A 12 -39.45 0.67 -36.89
N LYS A 13 -40.24 0.97 -37.92
CA LYS A 13 -39.96 0.51 -39.29
C LYS A 13 -39.09 1.42 -40.17
N ASN A 14 -38.74 2.63 -39.73
CA ASN A 14 -37.91 3.55 -40.52
C ASN A 14 -36.74 4.07 -39.67
N TYR A 15 -35.53 3.52 -39.84
CA TYR A 15 -34.23 4.24 -39.90
C TYR A 15 -33.08 3.20 -40.11
N PRO A 16 -32.01 3.51 -40.88
CA PRO A 16 -31.12 2.52 -41.48
C PRO A 16 -29.87 2.17 -40.64
N LYS A 17 -29.17 1.12 -41.09
CA LYS A 17 -28.18 0.28 -40.40
C LYS A 17 -26.73 0.81 -40.36
N LYS A 18 -26.04 0.43 -39.26
CA LYS A 18 -24.59 0.15 -39.00
C LYS A 18 -23.74 1.23 -38.28
N PRO A 19 -22.65 0.85 -37.54
CA PRO A 19 -22.45 -0.38 -36.74
C PRO A 19 -21.96 -0.09 -35.30
N VAL A 20 -22.41 -0.87 -34.31
CA VAL A 20 -21.89 -0.82 -32.94
C VAL A 20 -21.61 -2.24 -32.43
N ASP A 21 -20.37 -2.69 -32.59
CA ASP A 21 -19.86 -3.95 -32.04
C ASP A 21 -19.39 -3.84 -30.57
N ARG A 22 -19.87 -2.85 -29.81
CA ARG A 22 -19.60 -2.74 -28.36
C ARG A 22 -20.81 -2.88 -27.44
N VAL A 23 -22.03 -2.98 -27.99
CA VAL A 23 -23.26 -3.09 -27.19
C VAL A 23 -23.77 -4.55 -27.10
N TYR A 24 -23.34 -5.44 -28.00
CA TYR A 24 -23.80 -6.83 -28.02
C TYR A 24 -23.14 -7.77 -27.01
N ALA A 25 -22.05 -7.36 -26.34
CA ALA A 25 -21.39 -8.20 -25.33
C ALA A 25 -22.06 -8.13 -23.94
N ASN A 26 -22.70 -7.01 -23.59
CA ASN A 26 -23.36 -6.84 -22.28
C ASN A 26 -24.79 -7.39 -22.21
N LEU A 27 -25.46 -7.58 -23.35
CA LEU A 27 -26.82 -8.15 -23.39
C LEU A 27 -26.87 -9.68 -23.26
N LYS A 28 -25.73 -10.39 -23.38
CA LYS A 28 -25.69 -11.84 -23.20
C LYS A 28 -25.76 -12.28 -21.74
N LYS A 29 -25.31 -11.44 -20.78
CA LYS A 29 -25.31 -11.75 -19.34
C LYS A 29 -26.70 -11.63 -18.69
N GLN A 30 -27.58 -10.76 -19.18
CA GLN A 30 -28.98 -10.66 -18.71
C GLN A 30 -29.90 -11.78 -19.24
N SER A 31 -29.47 -12.54 -20.25
CA SER A 31 -30.29 -13.60 -20.86
C SER A 31 -30.46 -14.87 -20.00
N ARG A 32 -29.55 -15.14 -19.05
CA ARG A 32 -29.64 -16.33 -18.20
C ARG A 32 -30.67 -16.15 -17.08
N LEU A 33 -30.65 -15.00 -16.41
CA LEU A 33 -31.61 -14.67 -15.35
C LEU A 33 -33.05 -14.64 -15.90
N LEU A 34 -33.26 -14.00 -17.05
CA LEU A 34 -34.57 -13.92 -17.70
C LEU A 34 -35.03 -15.28 -18.24
N ARG A 35 -34.12 -16.15 -18.71
CA ARG A 35 -34.44 -17.54 -19.09
C ARG A 35 -34.79 -18.40 -17.89
N SER A 36 -34.07 -18.28 -16.78
CA SER A 36 -34.37 -19.03 -15.55
C SER A 36 -35.71 -18.62 -14.96
N ILE A 37 -36.01 -17.32 -14.90
CA ILE A 37 -37.32 -16.81 -14.45
C ILE A 37 -38.45 -17.26 -15.38
N THR A 38 -38.22 -17.25 -16.71
CA THR A 38 -39.19 -17.72 -17.70
C THR A 38 -39.42 -19.23 -17.62
N TRP A 39 -38.38 -20.05 -17.43
CA TRP A 39 -38.52 -21.51 -17.27
C TRP A 39 -39.18 -21.89 -15.95
N VAL A 40 -38.87 -21.19 -14.85
CA VAL A 40 -39.60 -21.34 -13.58
C VAL A 40 -41.06 -20.99 -13.78
N ASN A 41 -41.38 -19.87 -14.44
CA ASN A 41 -42.77 -19.51 -14.77
C ASN A 41 -43.47 -20.56 -15.66
N ILE A 42 -42.79 -21.10 -16.67
CA ILE A 42 -43.35 -22.12 -17.57
C ILE A 42 -43.60 -23.44 -16.83
N VAL A 43 -42.67 -23.88 -15.99
CA VAL A 43 -42.82 -25.10 -15.16
C VAL A 43 -43.93 -24.90 -14.12
N PHE A 44 -44.03 -23.71 -13.53
CA PHE A 44 -45.11 -23.35 -12.59
C PHE A 44 -46.48 -23.30 -13.28
N GLN A 45 -46.54 -22.77 -14.51
CA GLN A 45 -47.75 -22.73 -15.35
C GLN A 45 -48.17 -24.13 -15.86
N LEU A 46 -47.23 -25.05 -16.05
CA LEU A 46 -47.49 -26.42 -16.48
C LEU A 46 -47.95 -27.34 -15.33
N LEU A 47 -47.44 -27.13 -14.11
CA LEU A 47 -47.75 -27.99 -12.97
C LEU A 47 -49.04 -27.57 -12.23
N PHE A 48 -49.46 -26.30 -12.31
CA PHE A 48 -50.57 -25.78 -11.48
C PHE A 48 -51.50 -24.78 -12.24
N PRO A 49 -52.41 -25.27 -13.10
CA PRO A 49 -53.26 -24.44 -13.97
C PRO A 49 -54.32 -23.57 -13.25
N LEU A 50 -54.59 -23.81 -11.96
CA LEU A 50 -55.52 -23.00 -11.13
C LEU A 50 -54.90 -21.69 -10.61
N SER A 51 -53.61 -21.44 -10.83
CA SER A 51 -52.91 -20.24 -10.37
C SER A 51 -53.18 -18.96 -11.20
N LEU A 52 -54.01 -19.04 -12.26
CA LEU A 52 -54.26 -17.95 -13.21
C LEU A 52 -55.23 -16.85 -12.74
N TYR A 53 -55.80 -16.96 -11.54
CA TYR A 53 -56.66 -15.93 -10.97
C TYR A 53 -56.04 -15.31 -9.71
N PHE A 54 -54.85 -14.71 -9.74
CA PHE A 54 -54.46 -13.67 -8.78
C PHE A 54 -53.15 -13.00 -9.24
N SER A 55 -53.29 -11.92 -10.00
CA SER A 55 -52.26 -10.88 -10.21
C SER A 55 -53.04 -9.59 -10.38
N PRO A 56 -52.99 -8.62 -9.43
CA PRO A 56 -51.77 -7.87 -9.11
C PRO A 56 -51.66 -7.41 -7.63
N LEU A 57 -50.62 -7.83 -6.89
CA LEU A 57 -50.26 -7.24 -5.57
C LEU A 57 -48.82 -6.73 -5.50
N MET A 58 -48.00 -6.97 -6.52
CA MET A 58 -46.57 -6.61 -6.52
C MET A 58 -46.27 -5.16 -6.98
N ILE A 59 -47.27 -4.27 -7.10
CA ILE A 59 -47.08 -2.90 -7.62
C ILE A 59 -47.39 -1.78 -6.60
N MET A 60 -47.94 -2.07 -5.41
CA MET A 60 -48.33 -1.01 -4.44
C MET A 60 -47.35 -0.74 -3.28
N ALA A 61 -46.11 -1.24 -3.33
CA ALA A 61 -45.08 -0.92 -2.33
C ALA A 61 -44.08 0.16 -2.80
N ASN A 62 -44.49 1.02 -3.74
CA ASN A 62 -43.61 1.94 -4.45
C ASN A 62 -43.90 3.44 -4.17
N SER A 63 -44.62 3.77 -3.10
CA SER A 63 -44.79 5.17 -2.67
C SER A 63 -43.86 5.45 -1.48
N ASP A 64 -42.96 6.41 -1.67
CA ASP A 64 -42.06 6.96 -0.67
C ASP A 64 -42.80 7.31 0.63
N ALA A 65 -42.42 6.66 1.73
CA ALA A 65 -42.87 7.01 3.07
C ALA A 65 -42.04 8.17 3.63
N THR A 66 -42.14 9.35 3.03
CA THR A 66 -41.59 10.59 3.59
C THR A 66 -42.51 11.77 3.29
N SER A 67 -43.58 11.91 4.07
CA SER A 67 -44.18 13.17 4.55
C SER A 67 -45.61 12.90 4.98
N PHE A 68 -45.97 13.18 6.23
CA PHE A 68 -47.24 13.85 6.53
C PHE A 68 -47.20 14.40 7.96
N SER A 69 -46.93 15.70 8.02
CA SER A 69 -47.24 16.59 9.15
C SER A 69 -48.76 16.71 9.29
N ASP A 70 -49.20 16.93 10.53
CA ASP A 70 -50.57 17.24 10.96
C ASP A 70 -51.46 17.94 9.91
N LYS A 71 -52.65 17.37 9.68
CA LYS A 71 -53.94 18.08 9.71
C LYS A 71 -55.13 17.12 9.53
N ASN A 72 -56.11 17.28 10.41
CA ASN A 72 -57.43 16.65 10.38
C ASN A 72 -58.17 16.88 9.06
N THR A 73 -58.72 15.81 8.47
CA THR A 73 -60.00 15.83 7.74
C THR A 73 -60.61 14.42 7.65
N HIS A 74 -61.88 14.31 8.05
CA HIS A 74 -62.70 13.10 7.96
C HIS A 74 -63.12 12.81 6.51
N TYR A 75 -62.83 11.61 6.01
CA TYR A 75 -63.58 10.96 4.92
C TYR A 75 -63.71 9.46 5.19
N PHE A 76 -64.94 8.96 5.20
CA PHE A 76 -65.27 7.54 5.29
C PHE A 76 -65.00 6.88 3.94
N GLU A 77 -64.00 5.99 3.86
CA GLU A 77 -63.83 5.10 2.70
C GLU A 77 -63.50 3.66 3.12
N LYS A 78 -64.04 2.75 2.31
CA LYS A 78 -64.29 1.32 2.55
C LYS A 78 -62.97 0.53 2.66
N LYS A 79 -62.63 0.06 3.87
CA LYS A 79 -61.38 -0.69 4.14
C LYS A 79 -61.44 -2.14 3.61
N THR A 80 -60.58 -2.48 2.65
CA THR A 80 -60.32 -3.85 2.17
C THR A 80 -59.18 -4.51 2.97
N ALA A 81 -59.13 -5.86 2.97
CA ALA A 81 -58.12 -6.66 3.69
C ALA A 81 -56.66 -6.24 3.40
N ASP A 82 -56.38 -5.72 2.21
CA ASP A 82 -55.07 -5.24 1.77
C ASP A 82 -54.53 -4.08 2.62
N THR A 83 -55.39 -3.13 3.00
CA THR A 83 -55.00 -2.01 3.89
C THR A 83 -54.72 -2.44 5.33
N GLN A 84 -55.25 -3.59 5.75
CA GLN A 84 -55.12 -4.11 7.11
C GLN A 84 -53.83 -4.93 7.28
N LEU A 85 -53.44 -5.73 6.28
CA LEU A 85 -52.16 -6.45 6.28
C LEU A 85 -50.97 -5.47 6.27
N ALA A 86 -51.08 -4.38 5.49
CA ALA A 86 -50.12 -3.28 5.50
C ALA A 86 -50.00 -2.62 6.88
N THR A 87 -51.10 -2.48 7.61
CA THR A 87 -51.12 -1.88 8.96
C THR A 87 -50.39 -2.75 9.99
N VAL A 88 -50.50 -4.08 9.91
CA VAL A 88 -49.77 -5.03 10.79
C VAL A 88 -48.27 -4.96 10.51
N VAL A 89 -47.88 -4.97 9.23
CA VAL A 89 -46.46 -4.87 8.81
C VAL A 89 -45.87 -3.51 9.22
N MET A 90 -46.60 -2.40 9.04
CA MET A 90 -46.15 -1.04 9.36
C MET A 90 -46.02 -0.79 10.87
N LYS A 91 -46.98 -1.23 11.68
CA LYS A 91 -46.92 -1.09 13.15
C LYS A 91 -45.85 -1.97 13.79
N THR A 92 -45.59 -3.15 13.22
CA THR A 92 -44.54 -4.06 13.71
C THR A 92 -43.15 -3.52 13.37
N GLY A 93 -42.98 -2.87 12.21
CA GLY A 93 -41.74 -2.18 11.84
C GLY A 93 -41.37 -1.04 12.78
N SER A 94 -42.35 -0.23 13.23
CA SER A 94 -42.12 0.82 14.24
C SER A 94 -41.92 0.27 15.67
N LEU A 95 -42.50 -0.90 15.98
CA LEU A 95 -42.31 -1.59 17.26
C LEU A 95 -40.90 -2.18 17.40
N LEU A 96 -40.31 -2.62 16.29
CA LEU A 96 -38.96 -3.20 16.23
C LEU A 96 -37.85 -2.14 16.17
N SER A 97 -38.21 -0.86 15.98
CA SER A 97 -37.28 0.27 15.96
C SER A 97 -37.21 1.04 17.29
N SER A 98 -37.90 0.60 18.34
CA SER A 98 -37.76 1.22 19.66
C SER A 98 -36.45 0.78 20.33
N ASN A 99 -35.76 1.72 20.96
CA ASN A 99 -34.47 1.49 21.64
C ASN A 99 -34.59 0.61 22.91
N ASN A 100 -35.80 0.17 23.29
CA ASN A 100 -36.05 -0.70 24.42
C ASN A 100 -36.51 -2.08 23.91
N THR A 101 -35.57 -3.03 23.87
CA THR A 101 -35.76 -4.38 23.29
C THR A 101 -36.82 -5.21 24.03
N THR A 102 -37.11 -4.84 25.27
CA THR A 102 -38.06 -5.51 26.17
C THR A 102 -39.48 -5.04 25.95
N ASP A 103 -39.67 -3.73 25.83
CA ASP A 103 -40.95 -3.17 25.43
C ASP A 103 -41.30 -3.62 24.01
N ALA A 104 -40.31 -3.77 23.12
CA ALA A 104 -40.51 -4.35 21.81
C ALA A 104 -40.98 -5.81 21.91
N ALA A 105 -40.38 -6.65 22.77
CA ALA A 105 -40.75 -8.06 22.96
C ALA A 105 -42.12 -8.25 23.65
N ILE A 106 -42.41 -7.48 24.70
CA ILE A 106 -43.69 -7.51 25.43
C ILE A 106 -44.81 -6.93 24.55
N ASN A 107 -44.56 -5.84 23.82
CA ASN A 107 -45.55 -5.30 22.88
C ASN A 107 -45.68 -6.15 21.62
N MET A 108 -44.66 -6.91 21.22
CA MET A 108 -44.73 -7.90 20.14
C MET A 108 -45.59 -9.10 20.57
N ALA A 109 -45.39 -9.63 21.78
CA ALA A 109 -46.24 -10.65 22.37
C ALA A 109 -47.69 -10.15 22.56
N ARG A 110 -47.90 -8.91 23.03
CA ARG A 110 -49.22 -8.27 23.10
C ARG A 110 -49.82 -8.04 21.71
N SER A 111 -49.05 -7.64 20.70
CA SER A 111 -49.55 -7.42 19.33
C SER A 111 -49.98 -8.70 18.64
N ALA A 112 -49.29 -9.83 18.89
CA ALA A 112 -49.70 -11.16 18.48
C ALA A 112 -51.00 -11.61 19.18
N LEU A 113 -51.27 -11.08 20.38
CA LEU A 113 -52.48 -11.34 21.19
C LEU A 113 -53.63 -10.33 20.94
N LEU A 114 -53.41 -9.22 20.24
CA LEU A 114 -54.37 -8.10 20.07
C LEU A 114 -55.33 -8.26 18.87
N THR A 115 -55.62 -9.48 18.42
CA THR A 115 -56.70 -9.78 17.45
C THR A 115 -58.12 -9.60 18.03
N GLN A 116 -58.26 -8.80 19.08
CA GLN A 116 -59.52 -8.53 19.79
C GLN A 116 -60.19 -7.21 19.37
N ALA A 117 -59.84 -6.65 18.20
CA ALA A 117 -60.28 -5.30 17.80
C ALA A 117 -61.08 -5.19 16.48
N ASN A 118 -61.50 -6.28 15.82
CA ASN A 118 -62.42 -6.17 14.68
C ASN A 118 -63.17 -7.48 14.38
N THR A 119 -64.50 -7.44 14.34
CA THR A 119 -65.38 -8.60 14.09
C THR A 119 -65.17 -9.26 12.72
N SER A 120 -64.69 -8.52 11.72
CA SER A 120 -64.33 -9.05 10.39
C SER A 120 -62.98 -9.78 10.36
N ILE A 121 -62.02 -9.35 11.20
CA ILE A 121 -60.69 -10.00 11.32
C ILE A 121 -60.83 -11.34 12.05
N GLN A 122 -61.76 -11.43 13.02
CA GLN A 122 -62.01 -12.67 13.75
C GLN A 122 -62.60 -13.78 12.87
N GLN A 123 -63.36 -13.50 11.82
CA GLN A 123 -63.86 -14.54 10.91
C GLN A 123 -62.79 -15.05 9.94
N TRP A 124 -61.88 -14.17 9.50
CA TRP A 124 -60.76 -14.53 8.63
C TRP A 124 -59.63 -15.26 9.38
N LEU A 125 -59.28 -14.80 10.59
CA LEU A 125 -58.27 -15.43 11.46
C LEU A 125 -58.80 -16.63 12.27
N LYS A 126 -60.10 -16.92 12.21
CA LYS A 126 -60.70 -18.13 12.81
C LYS A 126 -60.27 -19.42 12.11
N GLN A 127 -59.53 -19.32 11.01
CA GLN A 127 -59.04 -20.44 10.24
C GLN A 127 -57.54 -20.57 10.49
N PHE A 128 -57.15 -21.81 10.78
CA PHE A 128 -55.91 -22.33 11.35
C PHE A 128 -54.62 -21.58 10.97
N GLY A 129 -53.57 -21.57 11.80
CA GLY A 129 -52.30 -20.93 11.47
C GLY A 129 -51.26 -21.04 12.57
N THR A 130 -50.06 -20.49 12.36
CA THR A 130 -48.94 -20.58 13.33
C THR A 130 -48.25 -19.24 13.51
N ALA A 131 -48.17 -18.78 14.76
CA ALA A 131 -47.29 -17.69 15.15
C ALA A 131 -46.12 -18.25 15.96
N ARG A 132 -44.90 -17.86 15.62
CA ARG A 132 -43.68 -18.19 16.36
C ARG A 132 -42.99 -16.91 16.79
N VAL A 133 -42.70 -16.81 18.08
CA VAL A 133 -41.77 -15.82 18.63
C VAL A 133 -40.50 -16.55 19.02
N GLN A 134 -39.36 -16.11 18.51
CA GLN A 134 -38.07 -16.73 18.77
C GLN A 134 -37.12 -15.73 19.44
N PHE A 135 -36.51 -16.19 20.52
CA PHE A 135 -35.46 -15.51 21.27
C PHE A 135 -34.17 -16.33 21.17
N ASN A 136 -33.10 -15.69 20.71
CA ASN A 136 -31.81 -16.35 20.49
C ASN A 136 -30.74 -15.68 21.37
N VAL A 137 -29.93 -16.49 22.03
CA VAL A 137 -28.86 -16.06 22.92
C VAL A 137 -27.55 -16.75 22.51
N ASN A 138 -26.45 -16.01 22.46
CA ASN A 138 -25.13 -16.55 22.14
C ASN A 138 -24.35 -17.01 23.40
N ASP A 139 -23.14 -17.53 23.20
CA ASP A 139 -22.23 -17.99 24.28
C ASP A 139 -21.83 -16.94 25.32
N HIS A 140 -22.10 -15.66 25.02
CA HIS A 140 -21.85 -14.53 25.92
C HIS A 140 -23.14 -14.01 26.57
N PHE A 141 -24.23 -14.77 26.47
CA PHE A 141 -25.57 -14.45 26.99
C PHE A 141 -26.19 -13.15 26.46
N HIS A 142 -25.72 -12.64 25.32
CA HIS A 142 -26.35 -11.50 24.64
C HIS A 142 -27.52 -11.97 23.76
N LEU A 143 -28.66 -11.28 23.87
CA LEU A 143 -29.79 -11.48 22.98
C LEU A 143 -29.39 -11.10 21.55
N LYS A 144 -29.28 -12.11 20.68
CA LYS A 144 -28.90 -11.95 19.26
C LYS A 144 -30.02 -12.44 18.37
N GLY A 145 -30.95 -11.56 18.03
CA GLY A 145 -31.95 -11.86 17.00
C GLY A 145 -33.30 -12.27 17.55
N SER A 146 -34.14 -11.28 17.88
CA SER A 146 -35.56 -11.49 18.14
C SER A 146 -36.29 -11.59 16.80
N ALA A 147 -37.14 -12.60 16.66
CA ALA A 147 -37.93 -12.80 15.45
C ALA A 147 -39.40 -13.12 15.78
N LEU A 148 -40.29 -12.59 14.96
CA LEU A 148 -41.69 -12.97 14.88
C LEU A 148 -41.97 -13.49 13.48
N ASP A 149 -42.48 -14.71 13.42
CA ASP A 149 -42.89 -15.36 12.18
C ASP A 149 -44.36 -15.78 12.29
N LEU A 150 -45.15 -15.48 11.26
CA LEU A 150 -46.59 -15.74 11.19
C LEU A 150 -46.93 -16.43 9.88
N LEU A 151 -47.48 -17.63 9.94
CA LEU A 151 -48.02 -18.36 8.79
C LEU A 151 -49.54 -18.42 8.85
N LEU A 152 -50.14 -18.04 7.72
CA LEU A 152 -51.58 -18.00 7.51
C LEU A 152 -51.94 -18.79 6.24
N PRO A 153 -52.75 -19.85 6.34
CA PRO A 153 -53.29 -20.54 5.19
C PRO A 153 -54.31 -19.63 4.50
N LEU A 154 -54.14 -19.48 3.19
CA LEU A 154 -55.06 -18.79 2.30
C LEU A 154 -56.10 -19.75 1.72
N TYR A 155 -55.70 -21.02 1.56
CA TYR A 155 -56.55 -22.13 1.14
C TYR A 155 -56.07 -23.39 1.87
N ASP A 156 -57.00 -24.16 2.43
CA ASP A 156 -56.68 -25.30 3.27
C ASP A 156 -57.64 -26.47 3.02
N SER A 157 -57.13 -27.57 2.47
CA SER A 157 -57.87 -28.80 2.15
C SER A 157 -57.10 -30.04 2.63
N PRO A 158 -57.73 -31.22 2.75
CA PRO A 158 -57.02 -32.42 3.16
C PRO A 158 -55.80 -32.76 2.27
N GLN A 159 -55.87 -32.52 0.95
CA GLN A 159 -54.78 -32.85 0.02
C GLN A 159 -53.83 -31.68 -0.31
N SER A 160 -54.19 -30.43 -0.02
CA SER A 160 -53.36 -29.28 -0.40
C SER A 160 -53.61 -28.02 0.45
N MET A 161 -52.59 -27.17 0.57
CA MET A 161 -52.63 -25.92 1.34
C MET A 161 -51.86 -24.83 0.59
N LEU A 162 -52.48 -23.68 0.38
CA LEU A 162 -51.80 -22.45 -0.03
C LEU A 162 -51.68 -21.56 1.20
N PHE A 163 -50.50 -20.97 1.42
CA PHE A 163 -50.27 -20.12 2.59
C PHE A 163 -49.44 -18.89 2.26
N THR A 164 -49.54 -17.89 3.13
CA THR A 164 -48.59 -16.78 3.22
C THR A 164 -47.86 -16.82 4.55
N GLN A 165 -46.60 -16.39 4.55
CA GLN A 165 -45.78 -16.29 5.74
C GLN A 165 -45.17 -14.90 5.84
N LEU A 166 -45.36 -14.25 6.98
CA LEU A 166 -44.81 -12.93 7.30
C LEU A 166 -43.78 -13.09 8.41
N GLY A 167 -42.64 -12.42 8.28
CA GLY A 167 -41.57 -12.44 9.27
C GLY A 167 -41.08 -11.03 9.53
N ALA A 168 -40.76 -10.73 10.78
CA ALA A 168 -40.10 -9.50 11.16
C ALA A 168 -39.06 -9.81 12.24
N ARG A 169 -37.84 -9.32 12.07
CA ARG A 169 -36.74 -9.60 12.98
C ARG A 169 -35.74 -8.45 13.04
N ASN A 170 -35.11 -8.29 14.19
CA ASN A 170 -33.97 -7.40 14.37
C ASN A 170 -32.73 -8.24 14.65
N LYS A 171 -31.69 -8.11 13.82
CA LYS A 171 -30.40 -8.79 14.03
C LYS A 171 -29.27 -7.84 13.64
N ASP A 172 -28.26 -7.72 14.50
CA ASP A 172 -27.08 -6.85 14.31
C ASP A 172 -27.44 -5.38 13.98
N SER A 173 -28.46 -4.85 14.68
CA SER A 173 -29.05 -3.51 14.50
C SER A 173 -29.71 -3.27 13.14
N ARG A 174 -30.05 -4.34 12.40
CA ARG A 174 -30.80 -4.27 11.14
C ARG A 174 -32.20 -4.85 11.29
N ASN A 175 -33.19 -4.09 10.85
CA ASN A 175 -34.59 -4.50 10.81
C ASN A 175 -34.89 -5.17 9.47
N THR A 176 -35.13 -6.48 9.49
CA THR A 176 -35.47 -7.26 8.31
C THR A 176 -36.93 -7.69 8.35
N VAL A 177 -37.63 -7.49 7.24
CA VAL A 177 -38.99 -7.99 7.01
C VAL A 177 -38.92 -9.07 5.92
N ASN A 178 -39.62 -10.17 6.15
CA ASN A 178 -39.73 -11.31 5.24
C ASN A 178 -41.20 -11.47 4.84
N ILE A 179 -41.48 -11.56 3.55
CA ILE A 179 -42.83 -11.79 3.03
C ILE A 179 -42.76 -12.97 2.08
N GLY A 180 -43.46 -14.04 2.41
CA GLY A 180 -43.46 -15.28 1.65
C GLY A 180 -44.84 -15.81 1.31
N MET A 181 -44.86 -16.67 0.30
CA MET A 181 -46.00 -17.49 -0.07
C MET A 181 -45.51 -18.89 -0.39
N GLY A 182 -46.33 -19.89 -0.14
CA GLY A 182 -46.00 -21.26 -0.46
C GLY A 182 -47.23 -22.13 -0.64
N MET A 183 -47.00 -23.30 -1.22
CA MET A 183 -48.00 -24.33 -1.44
C MET A 183 -47.45 -25.67 -0.95
N ARG A 184 -48.30 -26.44 -0.26
CA ARG A 184 -48.01 -27.81 0.18
C ARG A 184 -49.07 -28.75 -0.37
N THR A 185 -48.65 -29.96 -0.76
CA THR A 185 -49.52 -31.04 -1.24
C THR A 185 -49.21 -32.33 -0.50
N TRP A 186 -50.24 -33.11 -0.19
CA TRP A 186 -50.13 -34.38 0.51
C TRP A 186 -50.42 -35.54 -0.43
N GLN A 187 -49.57 -36.55 -0.37
CA GLN A 187 -49.75 -37.81 -1.09
C GLN A 187 -49.29 -38.96 -0.18
N ASP A 188 -50.26 -39.78 0.25
CA ASP A 188 -50.05 -40.85 1.22
C ASP A 188 -49.35 -40.36 2.50
N HIS A 189 -48.14 -40.85 2.79
CA HIS A 189 -47.32 -40.51 3.95
C HIS A 189 -46.27 -39.43 3.66
N TRP A 190 -46.45 -38.65 2.58
CA TRP A 190 -45.53 -37.61 2.15
C TRP A 190 -46.22 -36.26 1.97
N LEU A 191 -45.48 -35.20 2.28
CA LEU A 191 -45.81 -33.82 1.96
C LEU A 191 -44.72 -33.25 1.06
N PHE A 192 -45.14 -32.62 -0.04
CA PHE A 192 -44.28 -31.86 -0.93
C PHE A 192 -44.67 -30.39 -0.89
N GLY A 193 -43.70 -29.50 -0.75
CA GLY A 193 -43.94 -28.06 -0.68
C GLY A 193 -43.01 -27.27 -1.58
N MET A 194 -43.50 -26.10 -2.01
CA MET A 194 -42.70 -25.07 -2.67
C MET A 194 -43.01 -23.72 -2.03
N ASN A 195 -41.99 -22.87 -1.92
CA ASN A 195 -42.13 -21.56 -1.32
C ASN A 195 -41.28 -20.50 -2.04
N THR A 196 -41.71 -19.25 -1.92
CA THR A 196 -40.97 -18.08 -2.39
C THR A 196 -41.09 -16.96 -1.37
N PHE A 197 -40.00 -16.21 -1.17
CA PHE A 197 -39.93 -15.14 -0.18
C PHE A 197 -39.19 -13.94 -0.73
N PHE A 198 -39.70 -12.76 -0.40
CA PHE A 198 -39.04 -11.49 -0.56
C PHE A 198 -38.57 -11.00 0.81
N ASP A 199 -37.27 -10.77 0.94
CA ASP A 199 -36.67 -10.26 2.16
C ASP A 199 -36.18 -8.83 1.93
N GLN A 200 -36.50 -7.94 2.85
CA GLN A 200 -36.10 -6.54 2.82
C GLN A 200 -35.50 -6.11 4.16
N ASP A 201 -34.23 -5.71 4.12
CA ASP A 201 -33.60 -4.90 5.15
C ASP A 201 -34.10 -3.46 5.00
N VAL A 202 -34.87 -3.00 5.99
CA VAL A 202 -35.47 -1.66 6.00
C VAL A 202 -34.43 -0.62 6.44
N THR A 203 -33.43 -1.01 7.22
CA THR A 203 -32.39 -0.12 7.74
C THR A 203 -31.50 0.37 6.61
N ASN A 204 -30.96 -0.55 5.79
CA ASN A 204 -29.99 -0.21 4.73
C ASN A 204 -30.43 -0.63 3.32
N LYS A 205 -31.72 -0.92 3.12
CA LYS A 205 -32.36 -1.08 1.79
C LYS A 205 -31.83 -2.27 0.97
N ASN A 206 -31.26 -3.29 1.61
CA ASN A 206 -30.87 -4.54 0.95
C ASN A 206 -32.09 -5.45 0.70
N ARG A 207 -32.24 -5.98 -0.51
CA ARG A 207 -33.39 -6.81 -0.91
C ARG A 207 -32.92 -8.11 -1.56
N ARG A 208 -33.46 -9.25 -1.15
CA ARG A 208 -33.20 -10.55 -1.80
C ARG A 208 -34.48 -11.34 -2.04
N LEU A 209 -34.43 -12.23 -3.02
CA LEU A 209 -35.45 -13.24 -3.29
C LEU A 209 -34.94 -14.59 -2.81
N GLY A 210 -35.80 -15.37 -2.15
CA GLY A 210 -35.56 -16.76 -1.81
C GLY A 210 -36.58 -17.67 -2.47
N ILE A 211 -36.15 -18.80 -3.02
CA ILE A 211 -37.03 -19.84 -3.58
C ILE A 211 -36.66 -21.16 -2.94
N GLY A 212 -37.64 -21.91 -2.42
CA GLY A 212 -37.40 -23.14 -1.68
C GLY A 212 -38.35 -24.28 -2.02
N ALA A 213 -37.91 -25.49 -1.68
CA ALA A 213 -38.69 -26.72 -1.77
C ALA A 213 -38.63 -27.49 -0.44
N GLU A 214 -39.71 -28.21 -0.14
CA GLU A 214 -39.92 -28.94 1.12
C GLU A 214 -40.36 -30.39 0.81
N ILE A 215 -39.84 -31.37 1.54
CA ILE A 215 -40.25 -32.77 1.48
C ILE A 215 -40.32 -33.33 2.90
N TRP A 216 -41.52 -33.65 3.38
CA TRP A 216 -41.74 -34.07 4.77
C TRP A 216 -42.44 -35.43 4.88
N THR A 217 -42.16 -36.11 5.99
CA THR A 217 -42.82 -37.33 6.50
C THR A 217 -43.17 -37.10 7.98
N ASP A 218 -43.75 -38.10 8.66
CA ASP A 218 -44.08 -38.00 10.10
C ASP A 218 -42.87 -37.69 11.00
N HIS A 219 -41.65 -38.06 10.60
CA HIS A 219 -40.47 -38.00 11.48
C HIS A 219 -39.24 -37.34 10.84
N LEU A 220 -39.31 -36.97 9.57
CA LEU A 220 -38.24 -36.32 8.82
C LEU A 220 -38.81 -35.17 7.99
N LYS A 221 -38.21 -33.99 8.12
CA LYS A 221 -38.46 -32.84 7.24
C LYS A 221 -37.18 -32.45 6.54
N LEU A 222 -37.23 -32.35 5.23
CA LEU A 222 -36.14 -31.85 4.39
C LEU A 222 -36.58 -30.54 3.74
N SER A 223 -35.69 -29.55 3.74
CA SER A 223 -35.92 -28.28 3.04
C SER A 223 -34.64 -27.84 2.33
N ALA A 224 -34.79 -27.18 1.20
CA ALA A 224 -33.67 -26.54 0.49
C ALA A 224 -34.13 -25.20 -0.07
N ASN A 225 -33.35 -24.13 0.16
CA ASN A 225 -33.67 -22.79 -0.30
C ASN A 225 -32.49 -22.16 -1.05
N HIS A 226 -32.78 -21.43 -2.11
CA HIS A 226 -31.81 -20.67 -2.89
C HIS A 226 -32.09 -19.17 -2.78
N TYR A 227 -31.06 -18.37 -2.54
CA TYR A 227 -31.11 -16.93 -2.32
C TYR A 227 -30.42 -16.16 -3.43
N VAL A 228 -31.12 -15.17 -3.97
CA VAL A 228 -30.63 -14.30 -5.05
C VAL A 228 -30.80 -12.84 -4.65
N ALA A 229 -29.71 -12.08 -4.77
CA ALA A 229 -29.69 -10.64 -4.55
C ALA A 229 -30.54 -9.91 -5.60
N ILE A 230 -31.35 -8.96 -5.13
CA ILE A 230 -32.15 -8.06 -5.98
C ILE A 230 -31.51 -6.67 -6.00
N THR A 231 -31.07 -6.16 -4.84
CA THR A 231 -30.34 -4.89 -4.76
C THR A 231 -28.90 -5.10 -5.24
N ASP A 232 -28.44 -4.23 -6.15
CA ASP A 232 -27.04 -4.19 -6.58
C ASP A 232 -26.16 -3.44 -5.56
N TRP A 233 -24.86 -3.37 -5.79
CA TRP A 233 -23.92 -2.64 -4.95
C TRP A 233 -24.37 -1.20 -4.69
N HIS A 234 -24.45 -0.85 -3.41
CA HIS A 234 -24.71 0.51 -2.94
C HIS A 234 -23.86 0.81 -1.71
N SER A 235 -23.76 2.07 -1.28
CA SER A 235 -22.88 2.45 -0.18
C SER A 235 -23.27 1.72 1.12
N SER A 236 -22.29 1.10 1.78
CA SER A 236 -22.50 0.48 3.08
C SER A 236 -22.70 1.55 4.16
N ALA A 237 -23.65 1.33 5.06
CA ALA A 237 -23.79 2.14 6.27
C ALA A 237 -22.94 1.59 7.44
N ASP A 238 -22.56 0.32 7.39
CA ASP A 238 -21.76 -0.34 8.43
C ASP A 238 -20.26 -0.08 8.26
N PHE A 239 -19.81 0.19 7.03
CA PHE A 239 -18.40 0.36 6.71
C PHE A 239 -18.16 1.61 5.85
N THR A 240 -17.38 2.55 6.39
CA THR A 240 -16.90 3.70 5.60
C THR A 240 -16.06 3.20 4.43
N ASP A 241 -16.27 3.76 3.24
CA ASP A 241 -15.54 3.43 2.00
C ASP A 241 -15.78 2.03 1.43
N TYR A 242 -16.91 1.40 1.78
CA TYR A 242 -17.34 0.13 1.21
C TYR A 242 -18.73 0.27 0.58
N ASN A 243 -18.98 -0.56 -0.42
CA ASN A 243 -20.30 -0.89 -0.91
C ASN A 243 -20.75 -2.22 -0.27
N GLU A 244 -22.06 -2.41 -0.15
CA GLU A 244 -22.68 -3.66 0.28
C GLU A 244 -23.81 -4.08 -0.68
N ARG A 245 -24.12 -5.39 -0.68
CA ARG A 245 -25.32 -5.97 -1.29
C ARG A 245 -25.62 -7.34 -0.64
N PRO A 246 -26.80 -7.92 -0.82
CA PRO A 246 -27.03 -9.32 -0.42
C PRO A 246 -26.08 -10.29 -1.14
N ALA A 247 -25.58 -11.28 -0.42
CA ALA A 247 -24.84 -12.40 -1.00
C ALA A 247 -25.81 -13.43 -1.60
N ASN A 248 -25.47 -13.96 -2.77
CA ASN A 248 -26.18 -15.12 -3.33
C ASN A 248 -25.76 -16.36 -2.56
N GLY A 249 -26.69 -17.28 -2.29
CA GLY A 249 -26.38 -18.46 -1.51
C GLY A 249 -27.48 -19.49 -1.53
N TYR A 250 -27.31 -20.54 -0.74
CA TYR A 250 -28.34 -21.56 -0.54
C TYR A 250 -28.19 -22.20 0.83
N ASP A 251 -29.27 -22.79 1.30
CA ASP A 251 -29.27 -23.66 2.47
C ASP A 251 -29.98 -24.98 2.19
N ILE A 252 -29.61 -25.99 2.98
CA ILE A 252 -30.22 -27.32 2.99
C ILE A 252 -30.36 -27.72 4.45
N SER A 253 -31.56 -28.11 4.86
CA SER A 253 -31.85 -28.51 6.22
C SER A 253 -32.54 -29.86 6.30
N ALA A 254 -32.26 -30.57 7.40
CA ALA A 254 -32.93 -31.79 7.80
C ALA A 254 -33.34 -31.68 9.27
N GLU A 255 -34.62 -31.86 9.57
CA GLU A 255 -35.13 -32.01 10.93
C GLU A 255 -35.67 -33.41 11.15
N VAL A 256 -35.28 -34.03 12.26
CA VAL A 256 -35.69 -35.38 12.64
C VAL A 256 -36.34 -35.39 14.01
N TYR A 257 -37.38 -36.18 14.19
CA TYR A 257 -38.04 -36.37 15.48
C TYR A 257 -38.05 -37.85 15.87
N LEU A 258 -37.86 -38.15 17.15
CA LEU A 258 -37.88 -39.53 17.62
C LEU A 258 -39.33 -40.02 17.77
N PRO A 259 -39.73 -41.15 17.14
CA PRO A 259 -41.09 -41.66 17.21
C PRO A 259 -41.52 -42.00 18.65
N PHE A 260 -40.60 -42.57 19.43
CA PHE A 260 -40.82 -43.02 20.81
C PHE A 260 -40.67 -41.88 21.83
N TYR A 261 -40.07 -40.76 21.43
CA TYR A 261 -39.87 -39.60 22.28
C TYR A 261 -40.14 -38.31 21.49
N PRO A 262 -41.42 -38.03 21.18
CA PRO A 262 -41.82 -36.95 20.30
C PRO A 262 -41.55 -35.57 20.89
N GLN A 263 -41.01 -35.43 22.09
CA GLN A 263 -40.53 -34.15 22.62
C GLN A 263 -39.12 -33.82 22.13
N LEU A 264 -38.31 -34.79 21.71
CA LEU A 264 -36.92 -34.56 21.29
C LEU A 264 -36.77 -34.61 19.77
N GLY A 265 -36.03 -33.65 19.22
CA GLY A 265 -35.74 -33.55 17.79
C GLY A 265 -34.28 -33.16 17.55
N GLY A 266 -33.77 -33.54 16.38
CA GLY A 266 -32.46 -33.15 15.88
C GLY A 266 -32.60 -32.26 14.64
N LYS A 267 -31.63 -31.38 14.42
CA LYS A 267 -31.55 -30.51 13.26
C LYS A 267 -30.15 -30.52 12.68
N LEU A 268 -30.06 -30.62 11.37
CA LEU A 268 -28.84 -30.43 10.60
C LEU A 268 -29.10 -29.35 9.55
N LEU A 269 -28.24 -28.35 9.48
CA LEU A 269 -28.32 -27.27 8.49
C LEU A 269 -26.96 -27.12 7.81
N PHE A 270 -26.95 -27.03 6.49
CA PHE A 270 -25.80 -26.60 5.71
C PHE A 270 -26.16 -25.32 4.96
N GLU A 271 -25.31 -24.29 5.04
CA GLU A 271 -25.48 -23.04 4.30
C GLU A 271 -24.17 -22.64 3.59
N GLN A 272 -24.28 -22.11 2.38
CA GLN A 272 -23.14 -21.58 1.63
C GLN A 272 -23.52 -20.32 0.86
N TYR A 273 -22.63 -19.33 0.89
CA TYR A 273 -22.80 -18.04 0.21
C TYR A 273 -21.61 -17.76 -0.71
N GLN A 274 -21.87 -17.03 -1.80
CA GLN A 274 -20.90 -16.67 -2.82
C GLN A 274 -20.55 -15.18 -2.73
N GLY A 275 -19.26 -14.86 -2.79
CA GLY A 275 -18.78 -13.48 -2.77
C GLY A 275 -17.37 -13.32 -2.22
N ASN A 276 -16.74 -12.18 -2.48
CA ASN A 276 -15.36 -11.87 -2.04
C ASN A 276 -15.23 -11.66 -0.54
N ASP A 277 -16.15 -10.91 0.04
CA ASP A 277 -16.06 -10.42 1.41
C ASP A 277 -17.45 -10.56 2.07
N VAL A 278 -17.85 -11.80 2.36
CA VAL A 278 -19.21 -12.17 2.81
C VAL A 278 -19.27 -12.31 4.33
N ASP A 279 -20.28 -11.74 4.98
CA ASP A 279 -20.37 -11.60 6.44
C ASP A 279 -21.17 -12.69 7.18
N LEU A 280 -21.06 -13.96 6.77
CA LEU A 280 -21.79 -15.10 7.38
C LEU A 280 -21.57 -15.25 8.90
N TRP A 281 -20.40 -14.86 9.39
CA TRP A 281 -19.98 -14.94 10.79
C TRP A 281 -20.03 -13.59 11.53
N GLY A 282 -20.60 -12.56 10.88
CA GLY A 282 -20.70 -11.20 11.41
C GLY A 282 -19.74 -10.22 10.74
N LYS A 283 -20.00 -8.92 10.98
CA LYS A 283 -19.38 -7.77 10.31
C LYS A 283 -17.84 -7.79 10.32
N SER A 284 -17.22 -8.21 11.42
CA SER A 284 -15.75 -8.24 11.58
C SER A 284 -15.09 -9.51 11.02
N GLN A 285 -15.85 -10.50 10.59
CA GLN A 285 -15.36 -11.84 10.23
C GLN A 285 -15.78 -12.25 8.81
N ARG A 286 -15.61 -11.33 7.86
CA ARG A 286 -15.96 -11.54 6.46
C ARG A 286 -15.00 -12.52 5.77
N GLN A 287 -15.53 -13.33 4.85
CA GLN A 287 -14.79 -14.41 4.19
C GLN A 287 -15.15 -14.54 2.71
N ARG A 288 -14.21 -15.09 1.92
CA ARG A 288 -14.45 -15.50 0.54
C ARG A 288 -15.23 -16.81 0.50
N ASP A 289 -16.38 -16.79 -0.16
CA ASP A 289 -17.27 -17.94 -0.39
C ASP A 289 -17.46 -18.82 0.89
N PRO A 290 -18.01 -18.25 1.99
CA PRO A 290 -18.12 -18.96 3.26
C PRO A 290 -19.22 -20.02 3.25
N TYR A 291 -19.03 -21.04 4.08
CA TYR A 291 -20.03 -22.05 4.39
C TYR A 291 -20.10 -22.29 5.90
N ALA A 292 -21.24 -22.83 6.36
CA ALA A 292 -21.43 -23.28 7.72
C ALA A 292 -22.27 -24.57 7.77
N ILE A 293 -21.98 -25.41 8.76
CA ILE A 293 -22.76 -26.59 9.15
C ILE A 293 -23.23 -26.36 10.58
N SER A 294 -24.53 -26.44 10.82
CA SER A 294 -25.13 -26.39 12.16
C SER A 294 -25.71 -27.73 12.54
N ILE A 295 -25.39 -28.20 13.74
CA ILE A 295 -25.98 -29.38 14.38
C ILE A 295 -26.74 -28.89 15.61
N GLY A 296 -28.03 -29.22 15.70
CA GLY A 296 -28.89 -28.76 16.78
C GLY A 296 -29.75 -29.85 17.39
N ILE A 297 -30.12 -29.66 18.64
CA ILE A 297 -31.05 -30.49 19.40
C ILE A 297 -32.18 -29.60 19.90
N ASN A 298 -33.42 -30.03 19.70
CA ASN A 298 -34.63 -29.31 20.10
C ASN A 298 -35.46 -30.18 21.06
N TYR A 299 -35.87 -29.59 22.19
CA TYR A 299 -36.76 -30.19 23.18
C TYR A 299 -38.07 -29.39 23.28
N THR A 300 -39.19 -30.02 22.93
CA THR A 300 -40.54 -29.46 22.94
C THR A 300 -41.34 -30.15 24.05
N PRO A 301 -41.29 -29.67 25.31
CA PRO A 301 -42.03 -30.30 26.41
C PRO A 301 -43.55 -30.21 26.24
N ILE A 302 -44.03 -29.11 25.63
CA ILE A 302 -45.43 -28.85 25.28
C ILE A 302 -45.47 -28.15 23.92
N PRO A 303 -46.56 -28.25 23.14
CA PRO A 303 -46.65 -27.60 21.83
C PRO A 303 -46.28 -26.11 21.83
N LEU A 304 -46.60 -25.38 22.90
CA LEU A 304 -46.35 -23.95 23.02
C LEU A 304 -44.87 -23.59 23.15
N ILE A 305 -44.01 -24.47 23.68
CA ILE A 305 -42.63 -24.14 24.08
C ILE A 305 -41.66 -25.10 23.43
N THR A 306 -40.63 -24.58 22.78
CA THR A 306 -39.48 -25.37 22.32
C THR A 306 -38.18 -24.71 22.77
N LEU A 307 -37.33 -25.51 23.39
CA LEU A 307 -35.97 -25.15 23.75
C LEU A 307 -35.03 -25.78 22.73
N GLY A 308 -34.03 -25.05 22.25
CA GLY A 308 -33.03 -25.60 21.35
C GLY A 308 -31.63 -25.18 21.70
N ALA A 309 -30.69 -26.07 21.43
CA ALA A 309 -29.26 -25.79 21.46
C ALA A 309 -28.67 -26.16 20.10
N GLU A 310 -27.96 -25.22 19.46
CA GLU A 310 -27.31 -25.44 18.17
C GLU A 310 -25.82 -25.09 18.27
N HIS A 311 -24.99 -25.94 17.67
CA HIS A 311 -23.58 -25.67 17.46
C HIS A 311 -23.34 -25.53 15.96
N ARG A 312 -22.75 -24.40 15.55
CA ARG A 312 -22.47 -24.07 14.16
C ARG A 312 -20.98 -23.97 13.94
N GLU A 313 -20.46 -24.69 12.94
CA GLU A 313 -19.06 -24.66 12.52
C GLU A 313 -18.93 -24.25 11.05
N GLY A 314 -17.79 -23.70 10.64
CA GLY A 314 -17.51 -23.46 9.24
C GLY A 314 -16.07 -23.06 8.95
N LYS A 315 -15.87 -22.51 7.75
CA LYS A 315 -14.55 -22.23 7.17
C LYS A 315 -13.65 -21.41 8.10
N GLY A 316 -12.39 -21.81 8.24
CA GLY A 316 -11.37 -21.05 8.99
C GLY A 316 -11.51 -21.11 10.51
N ASN A 317 -11.88 -22.28 11.05
CA ASN A 317 -12.10 -22.54 12.48
C ASN A 317 -13.09 -21.56 13.12
N LYS A 318 -14.14 -21.20 12.38
CA LYS A 318 -15.23 -20.40 12.91
C LYS A 318 -16.28 -21.31 13.53
N SER A 319 -16.62 -21.05 14.79
CA SER A 319 -17.65 -21.76 15.52
C SER A 319 -18.48 -20.80 16.36
N ASP A 320 -19.76 -21.12 16.56
CA ASP A 320 -20.71 -20.35 17.36
C ASP A 320 -21.71 -21.33 17.98
N THR A 321 -21.91 -21.27 19.30
CA THR A 321 -22.96 -22.05 19.98
C THR A 321 -24.10 -21.11 20.38
N ARG A 322 -25.33 -21.58 20.22
CA ARG A 322 -26.53 -20.78 20.45
C ARG A 322 -27.59 -21.57 21.18
N PHE A 323 -28.25 -20.87 22.09
CA PHE A 323 -29.41 -21.37 22.80
C PHE A 323 -30.64 -20.58 22.34
N ASN A 324 -31.71 -21.29 22.01
CA ASN A 324 -32.94 -20.71 21.52
C ASN A 324 -34.15 -21.10 22.37
N LEU A 325 -35.00 -20.10 22.65
CA LEU A 325 -36.33 -20.27 23.23
C LEU A 325 -37.36 -19.88 22.18
N GLN A 326 -38.26 -20.80 21.86
CA GLN A 326 -39.33 -20.60 20.90
C GLN A 326 -40.69 -20.73 21.57
N ILE A 327 -41.53 -19.73 21.35
CA ILE A 327 -42.95 -19.74 21.74
C ILE A 327 -43.76 -19.96 20.45
N ASN A 328 -44.40 -21.12 20.33
CA ASN A 328 -45.16 -21.55 19.16
C ASN A 328 -46.66 -21.55 19.46
N TYR A 329 -47.39 -20.55 18.98
CA TYR A 329 -48.84 -20.44 19.18
C TYR A 329 -49.60 -20.91 17.93
N ARG A 330 -50.46 -21.92 18.09
CA ARG A 330 -51.35 -22.41 17.00
C ARG A 330 -52.68 -21.67 17.07
N ILE A 331 -52.96 -20.87 16.04
CA ILE A 331 -54.17 -20.05 15.97
C ILE A 331 -55.39 -20.96 15.75
N GLY A 332 -56.44 -20.75 16.54
CA GLY A 332 -57.70 -21.52 16.45
C GLY A 332 -57.71 -22.85 17.20
N GLN A 333 -56.58 -23.26 17.80
CA GLN A 333 -56.52 -24.45 18.66
C GLN A 333 -56.87 -24.10 20.12
N PRO A 334 -57.65 -24.93 20.84
CA PRO A 334 -57.95 -24.70 22.25
C PRO A 334 -56.67 -24.54 23.06
N TRP A 335 -56.66 -23.62 24.03
CA TRP A 335 -55.50 -23.41 24.91
C TRP A 335 -55.00 -24.73 25.55
N GLN A 336 -55.93 -25.60 25.96
CA GLN A 336 -55.63 -26.89 26.57
C GLN A 336 -54.79 -27.80 25.66
N THR A 337 -54.94 -27.73 24.33
CA THR A 337 -54.12 -28.55 23.42
C THR A 337 -52.70 -28.01 23.32
N GLN A 338 -52.50 -26.71 23.48
CA GLN A 338 -51.21 -26.03 23.36
C GLN A 338 -50.29 -26.24 24.57
N ILE A 339 -50.87 -26.47 25.75
CA ILE A 339 -50.12 -26.72 27.00
C ILE A 339 -50.08 -28.20 27.42
N ASN A 340 -50.67 -29.10 26.63
CA ASN A 340 -50.69 -30.53 26.94
C ASN A 340 -49.47 -31.25 26.32
N PRO A 341 -48.58 -31.87 27.12
CA PRO A 341 -47.42 -32.62 26.64
C PRO A 341 -47.75 -33.78 25.69
N THR A 342 -48.92 -34.41 25.81
CA THR A 342 -49.27 -35.54 24.93
C THR A 342 -49.60 -35.11 23.50
N THR A 343 -49.96 -33.83 23.31
CA THR A 343 -50.28 -33.26 21.99
C THR A 343 -49.03 -33.07 21.12
N VAL A 344 -47.82 -33.13 21.70
CA VAL A 344 -46.57 -32.96 20.96
C VAL A 344 -46.43 -34.00 19.84
N ALA A 345 -46.84 -35.25 20.10
CA ALA A 345 -46.87 -36.31 19.09
C ALA A 345 -47.79 -35.96 17.91
N THR A 346 -48.98 -35.42 18.21
CA THR A 346 -49.97 -35.05 17.20
C THR A 346 -49.47 -33.92 16.32
N ILE A 347 -48.84 -32.87 16.88
CA ILE A 347 -48.33 -31.75 16.07
C ILE A 347 -47.10 -32.13 15.23
N ARG A 348 -46.35 -33.15 15.63
CA ARG A 348 -45.18 -33.63 14.87
C ARG A 348 -45.54 -34.63 13.77
N SER A 349 -46.75 -35.21 13.81
CA SER A 349 -47.29 -35.99 12.68
C SER A 349 -47.34 -35.16 11.40
N LEU A 350 -47.38 -35.81 10.24
CA LEU A 350 -47.48 -35.15 8.94
C LEU A 350 -48.76 -34.29 8.83
N ALA A 351 -49.86 -34.75 9.43
CA ALA A 351 -51.12 -34.01 9.47
C ALA A 351 -51.03 -32.78 10.40
N GLY A 352 -50.35 -32.90 11.54
CA GLY A 352 -50.21 -31.82 12.51
C GLY A 352 -49.15 -30.79 12.13
N SER A 353 -48.11 -31.21 11.42
CA SER A 353 -46.99 -30.34 10.98
C SER A 353 -47.35 -29.50 9.77
N ARG A 354 -48.51 -29.73 9.12
CA ARG A 354 -48.96 -28.98 7.93
C ARG A 354 -48.89 -27.45 8.06
N TYR A 355 -49.04 -26.92 9.28
CA TYR A 355 -49.01 -25.48 9.58
C TYR A 355 -47.64 -24.98 10.05
N ASP A 356 -46.60 -25.81 10.04
CA ASP A 356 -45.26 -25.40 10.45
C ASP A 356 -44.68 -24.37 9.49
N LEU A 357 -43.90 -23.45 10.06
CA LEU A 357 -43.23 -22.42 9.27
C LEU A 357 -42.26 -23.03 8.27
N VAL A 358 -42.03 -22.33 7.17
CA VAL A 358 -40.99 -22.72 6.20
C VAL A 358 -39.62 -22.59 6.86
N GLU A 359 -38.84 -23.67 6.78
CA GLU A 359 -37.48 -23.70 7.31
C GLU A 359 -36.48 -23.15 6.27
N ARG A 360 -35.83 -22.05 6.61
CA ARG A 360 -34.91 -21.27 5.76
C ARG A 360 -34.09 -20.30 6.61
N ASN A 361 -32.93 -19.87 6.13
CA ASN A 361 -32.23 -18.72 6.67
C ASN A 361 -32.98 -17.43 6.32
N ASN A 362 -33.67 -16.83 7.30
CA ASN A 362 -34.43 -15.60 7.12
C ASN A 362 -33.61 -14.30 7.26
N HIS A 363 -32.31 -14.40 7.59
CA HIS A 363 -31.42 -13.26 7.69
C HIS A 363 -30.67 -13.02 6.38
N ILE A 364 -30.59 -11.77 5.95
CA ILE A 364 -29.86 -11.37 4.74
C ILE A 364 -28.37 -11.36 5.05
N VAL A 365 -27.64 -12.35 4.55
CA VAL A 365 -26.16 -12.35 4.52
C VAL A 365 -25.70 -11.37 3.44
N LEU A 366 -24.73 -10.52 3.74
CA LEU A 366 -24.25 -9.46 2.86
C LEU A 366 -22.85 -9.78 2.33
N GLU A 367 -22.61 -9.33 1.10
CA GLU A 367 -21.29 -9.23 0.48
C GLU A 367 -20.86 -7.76 0.52
N HIS A 368 -19.60 -7.51 0.86
CA HIS A 368 -18.99 -6.19 0.94
C HIS A 368 -17.94 -6.01 -0.17
N GLN A 369 -17.78 -4.77 -0.65
CA GLN A 369 -16.80 -4.42 -1.68
C GLN A 369 -16.16 -3.08 -1.36
N LYS A 370 -14.84 -3.06 -1.15
CA LYS A 370 -14.09 -1.81 -0.93
C LYS A 370 -14.24 -0.88 -2.15
N GLN A 371 -14.57 0.38 -1.91
CA GLN A 371 -14.70 1.40 -2.95
C GLN A 371 -13.33 1.73 -3.57
N SER A 372 -13.33 2.11 -4.83
CA SER A 372 -12.13 2.65 -5.50
C SER A 372 -11.96 4.12 -5.10
N LEU A 373 -11.21 4.36 -4.01
CA LEU A 373 -11.06 5.69 -3.41
C LEU A 373 -10.04 6.59 -4.12
N ILE A 374 -9.11 5.97 -4.84
CA ILE A 374 -8.06 6.65 -5.60
C ILE A 374 -7.82 5.90 -6.93
N SER A 375 -7.71 6.65 -8.01
CA SER A 375 -7.33 6.13 -9.33
C SER A 375 -6.18 6.95 -9.90
N LEU A 376 -5.24 6.26 -10.54
CA LEU A 376 -4.11 6.82 -11.24
C LEU A 376 -4.23 6.43 -12.71
N THR A 377 -4.00 7.35 -13.62
CA THR A 377 -3.96 7.08 -15.06
C THR A 377 -2.72 7.69 -15.67
N LEU A 378 -2.01 6.89 -16.46
CA LEU A 378 -0.87 7.29 -17.27
C LEU A 378 -1.14 6.98 -18.75
N PRO A 379 -0.47 7.67 -19.69
CA PRO A 379 -0.42 7.24 -21.08
C PRO A 379 0.16 5.81 -21.17
N LYS A 380 -0.36 5.01 -22.10
CA LYS A 380 0.11 3.62 -22.28
C LYS A 380 1.55 3.54 -22.78
N LYS A 381 1.95 4.50 -23.62
CA LYS A 381 3.26 4.52 -24.28
C LYS A 381 3.74 5.95 -24.49
N ILE A 382 5.03 6.17 -24.27
CA ILE A 382 5.76 7.38 -24.66
C ILE A 382 6.90 6.92 -25.56
N THR A 383 7.07 7.59 -26.70
CA THR A 383 8.17 7.31 -27.64
C THR A 383 9.10 8.53 -27.67
N GLY A 384 10.40 8.31 -27.59
CA GLY A 384 11.40 9.38 -27.69
C GLY A 384 12.72 8.87 -28.24
N MET A 385 13.50 9.77 -28.83
CA MET A 385 14.85 9.46 -29.31
C MET A 385 15.78 9.19 -28.11
N ALA A 386 16.80 8.36 -28.31
CA ALA A 386 17.84 8.16 -27.30
C ALA A 386 18.39 9.49 -26.79
N LYS A 387 18.62 9.58 -25.47
CA LYS A 387 19.10 10.79 -24.75
C LYS A 387 18.16 12.01 -24.78
N SER A 388 17.01 11.95 -25.46
CA SER A 388 16.03 13.03 -25.47
C SER A 388 15.24 13.11 -24.15
N LYS A 389 14.73 14.31 -23.82
CA LYS A 389 13.85 14.54 -22.66
C LYS A 389 12.38 14.45 -23.05
N GLN A 390 11.58 13.78 -22.25
CA GLN A 390 10.14 13.59 -22.44
C GLN A 390 9.39 13.96 -21.15
N SER A 391 8.21 14.54 -21.28
CA SER A 391 7.35 14.90 -20.14
C SER A 391 6.27 13.85 -19.92
N LEU A 392 6.03 13.48 -18.67
CA LEU A 392 4.96 12.57 -18.25
C LEU A 392 4.14 13.21 -17.14
N THR A 393 2.84 13.41 -17.38
CA THR A 393 1.90 13.93 -16.37
C THR A 393 0.88 12.85 -16.02
N ALA A 394 0.76 12.57 -14.72
CA ALA A 394 -0.21 11.66 -14.15
C ALA A 394 -1.56 12.34 -13.94
N LEU A 395 -2.65 11.63 -14.24
CA LEU A 395 -4.01 12.03 -13.86
C LEU A 395 -4.43 11.23 -12.63
N VAL A 396 -4.75 11.93 -11.54
CA VAL A 396 -5.18 11.31 -10.29
C VAL A 396 -6.57 11.82 -9.90
N THR A 397 -7.48 10.89 -9.63
CA THR A 397 -8.76 11.19 -8.99
C THR A 397 -8.77 10.53 -7.61
N THR A 398 -9.08 11.27 -6.57
CA THR A 398 -9.06 10.76 -5.19
C THR A 398 -10.12 11.43 -4.32
N LYS A 399 -10.77 10.64 -3.45
CA LYS A 399 -11.76 11.11 -2.48
C LYS A 399 -11.14 11.95 -1.35
N TYR A 400 -9.89 11.65 -0.97
CA TYR A 400 -9.22 12.22 0.21
C TYR A 400 -8.06 13.17 -0.11
N GLY A 401 -7.91 13.57 -1.39
CA GLY A 401 -6.79 14.38 -1.86
C GLY A 401 -5.52 13.55 -2.05
N LEU A 402 -4.67 13.98 -2.99
CA LEU A 402 -3.42 13.26 -3.32
C LEU A 402 -2.36 13.57 -2.27
N GLY A 403 -1.76 12.54 -1.69
CA GLY A 403 -0.61 12.66 -0.80
C GLY A 403 0.71 12.57 -1.58
N ARG A 404 0.93 11.48 -2.34
CA ARG A 404 2.14 11.29 -3.16
C ARG A 404 1.93 10.30 -4.31
N ILE A 405 2.85 10.30 -5.28
CA ILE A 405 2.99 9.23 -6.28
C ILE A 405 4.37 8.61 -6.13
N GLU A 406 4.41 7.29 -5.94
CA GLU A 406 5.67 6.53 -5.93
C GLU A 406 5.94 6.02 -7.34
N TRP A 407 7.14 6.31 -7.84
CA TRP A 407 7.59 5.94 -9.18
C TRP A 407 8.71 4.90 -9.08
N ASN A 408 8.55 3.79 -9.79
CA ASN A 408 9.60 2.78 -9.92
C ASN A 408 10.33 2.94 -11.25
N SER A 409 11.48 3.63 -11.20
CA SER A 409 12.34 3.93 -12.34
C SER A 409 13.61 3.08 -12.40
N ALA A 410 13.74 2.02 -11.59
CA ALA A 410 14.98 1.26 -11.45
C ALA A 410 15.48 0.68 -12.78
N ALA A 411 14.58 0.05 -13.55
CA ALA A 411 14.91 -0.53 -14.86
C ALA A 411 15.35 0.53 -15.89
N LEU A 412 14.75 1.72 -15.82
CA LEU A 412 15.09 2.84 -16.69
C LEU A 412 16.47 3.43 -16.33
N GLN A 413 16.75 3.59 -15.04
CA GLN A 413 18.04 4.10 -14.55
C GLN A 413 19.17 3.12 -14.82
N ALA A 414 18.94 1.81 -14.64
CA ALA A 414 19.91 0.77 -14.97
C ALA A 414 20.29 0.77 -16.47
N ALA A 415 19.36 1.18 -17.34
CA ALA A 415 19.61 1.33 -18.77
C ALA A 415 20.29 2.67 -19.15
N GLY A 416 20.61 3.53 -18.18
CA GLY A 416 21.23 4.84 -18.41
C GLY A 416 20.24 6.00 -18.64
N GLY A 417 18.94 5.79 -18.36
CA GLY A 417 17.94 6.85 -18.36
C GLY A 417 17.90 7.62 -17.04
N MET A 418 17.26 8.80 -17.02
CA MET A 418 17.11 9.62 -15.81
C MET A 418 15.66 10.07 -15.63
N VAL A 419 15.22 10.22 -14.37
CA VAL A 419 13.88 10.72 -14.04
C VAL A 419 14.02 11.86 -13.03
N ARG A 420 13.38 12.99 -13.32
CA ARG A 420 13.37 14.18 -12.47
C ARG A 420 11.92 14.59 -12.18
N SER A 421 11.60 14.79 -10.91
CA SER A 421 10.28 15.29 -10.52
C SER A 421 10.14 16.77 -10.89
N VAL A 422 9.07 17.13 -11.59
CA VAL A 422 8.72 18.51 -11.92
C VAL A 422 7.63 19.02 -10.98
N SER A 423 6.68 18.16 -10.61
CA SER A 423 5.64 18.42 -9.60
C SER A 423 5.19 17.08 -8.99
N PRO A 424 4.30 17.05 -7.97
CA PRO A 424 3.79 15.80 -7.41
C PRO A 424 3.12 14.85 -8.42
N VAL A 425 2.69 15.36 -9.58
CA VAL A 425 2.01 14.59 -10.64
C VAL A 425 2.78 14.59 -11.96
N ALA A 426 3.93 15.27 -12.07
CA ALA A 426 4.64 15.41 -13.34
C ALA A 426 6.13 15.06 -13.23
N LEU A 427 6.61 14.29 -14.21
CA LEU A 427 8.00 13.88 -14.38
C LEU A 427 8.59 14.39 -15.69
N GLU A 428 9.88 14.70 -15.65
CA GLU A 428 10.75 14.82 -16.83
C GLU A 428 11.64 13.57 -16.91
N ILE A 429 11.58 12.87 -18.05
CA ILE A 429 12.25 11.60 -18.29
C ILE A 429 13.30 11.81 -19.38
N THR A 430 14.56 11.48 -19.09
CA THR A 430 15.62 11.39 -20.11
C THR A 430 15.72 9.95 -20.60
N MET A 431 15.52 9.75 -21.91
CA MET A 431 15.56 8.43 -22.55
C MET A 431 16.96 7.81 -22.49
N PRO A 432 17.10 6.50 -22.22
CA PRO A 432 18.39 5.83 -22.21
C PRO A 432 19.01 5.77 -23.62
N PRO A 433 20.30 5.41 -23.75
CA PRO A 433 20.92 5.13 -25.04
C PRO A 433 20.17 4.04 -25.82
N TYR A 434 20.09 4.18 -27.14
CA TYR A 434 19.52 3.16 -28.01
C TYR A 434 20.50 1.99 -28.18
N GLN A 435 20.01 0.76 -28.00
CA GLN A 435 20.79 -0.46 -28.15
C GLN A 435 20.38 -1.24 -29.40
N PRO A 436 21.20 -1.25 -30.46
CA PRO A 436 21.01 -2.10 -31.64
C PRO A 436 20.69 -3.57 -31.32
N GLY A 437 19.61 -4.11 -31.89
CA GLY A 437 19.24 -5.53 -31.72
C GLY A 437 18.55 -5.89 -30.39
N SER A 438 18.50 -4.95 -29.43
CA SER A 438 17.79 -5.13 -28.15
C SER A 438 16.33 -4.65 -28.22
N ASN A 439 15.51 -5.11 -27.26
CA ASN A 439 14.16 -4.59 -27.06
C ASN A 439 14.23 -3.24 -26.32
N ASN A 440 14.27 -2.14 -27.07
CA ASN A 440 14.40 -0.75 -26.57
C ASN A 440 13.11 -0.21 -25.94
N VAL A 441 12.46 -1.03 -25.10
CA VAL A 441 11.20 -0.71 -24.43
C VAL A 441 11.39 -0.90 -22.93
N TYR A 442 11.18 0.17 -22.17
CA TYR A 442 11.38 0.20 -20.72
C TYR A 442 10.07 0.50 -20.01
N ASN A 443 9.83 -0.17 -18.88
CA ASN A 443 8.61 0.04 -18.09
C ASN A 443 8.90 1.02 -16.94
N LEU A 444 8.08 2.04 -16.82
CA LEU A 444 8.01 2.90 -15.64
C LEU A 444 6.66 2.63 -14.96
N SER A 445 6.70 2.09 -13.74
CA SER A 445 5.48 1.80 -12.98
C SER A 445 5.27 2.82 -11.86
N SER A 446 4.02 3.01 -11.46
CA SER A 446 3.66 4.00 -10.44
C SER A 446 2.44 3.58 -9.61
N VAL A 447 2.41 4.05 -8.37
CA VAL A 447 1.30 3.90 -7.42
C VAL A 447 1.04 5.25 -6.76
N ALA A 448 -0.20 5.71 -6.79
CA ALA A 448 -0.60 6.94 -6.10
C ALA A 448 -1.17 6.62 -4.71
N TYR A 449 -0.89 7.49 -3.74
CA TYR A 449 -1.34 7.41 -2.37
C TYR A 449 -2.14 8.66 -2.02
N ASP A 450 -3.31 8.49 -1.42
CA ASP A 450 -4.07 9.60 -0.85
C ASP A 450 -3.60 9.98 0.56
N ASN A 451 -4.14 11.05 1.12
CA ASN A 451 -3.80 11.53 2.47
C ASN A 451 -4.22 10.58 3.61
N LYS A 452 -5.03 9.56 3.34
CA LYS A 452 -5.41 8.50 4.29
C LYS A 452 -4.64 7.20 4.08
N GLY A 453 -3.69 7.17 3.14
CA GLY A 453 -2.87 6.01 2.83
C GLY A 453 -3.53 4.98 1.90
N ASN A 454 -4.67 5.28 1.26
CA ASN A 454 -5.22 4.40 0.22
C ASN A 454 -4.37 4.45 -1.04
N THR A 455 -4.23 3.30 -1.70
CA THR A 455 -3.37 3.12 -2.87
C THR A 455 -4.17 2.95 -4.15
N SER A 456 -3.72 3.57 -5.25
CA SER A 456 -4.21 3.24 -6.58
C SER A 456 -3.77 1.83 -6.98
N THR A 457 -4.41 1.26 -8.01
CA THR A 457 -3.80 0.13 -8.72
C THR A 457 -2.47 0.58 -9.36
N PRO A 458 -1.45 -0.29 -9.41
CA PRO A 458 -0.21 0.03 -10.12
C PRO A 458 -0.47 0.26 -11.60
N VAL A 459 0.06 1.35 -12.15
CA VAL A 459 -0.03 1.68 -13.58
C VAL A 459 1.35 1.69 -14.19
N ILE A 460 1.46 1.13 -15.39
CA ILE A 460 2.72 1.02 -16.14
C ILE A 460 2.60 1.85 -17.41
N VAL A 461 3.62 2.67 -17.68
CA VAL A 461 3.84 3.29 -19.00
C VAL A 461 5.05 2.64 -19.67
N GLN A 462 4.91 2.33 -20.96
CA GLN A 462 6.00 1.85 -21.79
C GLN A 462 6.76 3.02 -22.42
N LEU A 463 8.05 3.10 -22.16
CA LEU A 463 8.97 4.06 -22.76
C LEU A 463 9.68 3.38 -23.92
N MET A 464 9.36 3.76 -25.15
CA MET A 464 10.01 3.23 -26.35
C MET A 464 11.09 4.19 -26.83
N VAL A 465 12.32 3.70 -26.90
CA VAL A 465 13.47 4.47 -27.37
C VAL A 465 13.71 4.22 -28.85
N THR A 466 13.78 5.29 -29.64
CA THR A 466 14.16 5.24 -31.05
C THR A 466 15.62 5.65 -31.25
N PRO A 467 16.29 5.18 -32.32
CA PRO A 467 17.65 5.62 -32.66
C PRO A 467 17.71 7.14 -32.85
N GLN A 468 18.91 7.71 -32.69
CA GLN A 468 19.22 9.06 -33.17
C GLN A 468 19.30 9.05 -34.72
N ASN A 469 18.87 10.16 -35.34
CA ASN A 469 19.01 10.35 -36.79
C ASN A 469 20.43 10.84 -37.10
N VAL A 470 21.07 10.26 -38.11
CA VAL A 470 22.39 10.71 -38.58
C VAL A 470 22.27 11.96 -39.44
N SER A 471 23.06 12.98 -39.12
CA SER A 471 23.12 14.23 -39.87
C SER A 471 24.23 14.18 -40.90
N GLY A 472 23.87 14.32 -42.19
CA GLY A 472 24.84 14.42 -43.28
C GLY A 472 25.67 15.71 -43.26
N GLN A 473 25.19 16.76 -42.59
CA GLN A 473 25.92 18.03 -42.47
C GLN A 473 26.96 18.00 -41.35
N HIS A 474 26.68 17.33 -40.23
CA HIS A 474 27.56 17.30 -39.06
C HIS A 474 28.48 16.07 -39.02
N SER A 475 28.27 15.08 -39.89
CA SER A 475 29.09 13.88 -39.99
C SER A 475 30.19 14.03 -41.04
N GLN A 476 31.38 13.47 -40.79
CA GLN A 476 32.56 13.63 -41.64
C GLN A 476 33.37 12.33 -41.78
N THR A 477 34.04 12.15 -42.94
CA THR A 477 34.90 11.00 -43.24
C THR A 477 36.24 11.47 -43.79
N TRP A 478 37.36 10.88 -43.34
CA TRP A 478 38.69 11.18 -43.86
C TRP A 478 39.64 9.98 -43.72
N ALA A 479 40.79 10.01 -44.40
CA ALA A 479 41.81 8.97 -44.31
C ALA A 479 43.13 9.49 -43.72
N SER A 480 43.97 8.60 -43.19
CA SER A 480 45.35 8.93 -42.80
C SER A 480 46.26 9.16 -44.00
N SER A 481 45.98 8.51 -45.12
CA SER A 481 46.57 8.75 -46.44
C SER A 481 45.50 8.65 -47.53
N ASP A 482 45.50 9.61 -48.45
CA ASP A 482 44.64 9.68 -49.64
C ASP A 482 45.32 9.12 -50.91
N ALA A 483 46.55 8.60 -50.79
CA ALA A 483 47.28 7.91 -51.84
C ALA A 483 47.96 6.63 -51.32
N LEU A 484 47.80 5.52 -52.05
CA LEU A 484 48.42 4.22 -51.78
C LEU A 484 49.05 3.67 -53.07
N ILE A 485 50.03 2.78 -52.95
CA ILE A 485 50.60 2.08 -54.11
C ILE A 485 49.75 0.83 -54.38
N ALA A 486 49.52 0.51 -55.66
CA ALA A 486 48.75 -0.64 -56.09
C ALA A 486 49.57 -1.94 -56.02
N ASP A 487 50.04 -2.30 -54.83
CA ASP A 487 50.93 -3.43 -54.54
C ASP A 487 50.21 -4.61 -53.84
N GLY A 488 48.92 -4.46 -53.52
CA GLY A 488 48.14 -5.43 -52.76
C GLY A 488 48.42 -5.47 -51.24
N GLN A 489 49.28 -4.58 -50.72
CA GLN A 489 49.78 -4.60 -49.34
C GLN A 489 49.67 -3.24 -48.63
N SER A 490 49.83 -2.12 -49.33
CA SER A 490 49.77 -0.76 -48.79
C SER A 490 48.44 -0.48 -48.06
N THR A 491 48.47 0.18 -46.89
CA THR A 491 47.27 0.41 -46.07
C THR A 491 47.04 1.88 -45.69
N SER A 492 45.79 2.29 -45.47
CA SER A 492 45.37 3.59 -44.91
C SER A 492 44.29 3.43 -43.84
N HIS A 493 44.36 4.20 -42.75
CA HIS A 493 43.30 4.26 -41.74
C HIS A 493 42.20 5.21 -42.19
N ILE A 494 40.95 4.75 -42.20
CA ILE A 494 39.76 5.54 -42.49
C ILE A 494 39.08 5.90 -41.18
N TYR A 495 38.75 7.17 -40.99
CA TYR A 495 38.04 7.72 -39.83
C TYR A 495 36.66 8.24 -40.24
N ILE A 496 35.64 7.90 -39.46
CA ILE A 496 34.26 8.36 -39.67
C ILE A 496 33.74 8.95 -38.35
N ASN A 497 33.30 10.20 -38.37
CA ASN A 497 32.72 10.90 -37.23
C ASN A 497 31.22 11.08 -37.46
N LEU A 498 30.39 10.35 -36.71
CA LEU A 498 28.93 10.38 -36.83
C LEU A 498 28.31 11.31 -35.80
N ARG A 499 27.49 12.24 -36.27
CA ARG A 499 26.73 13.17 -35.43
C ARG A 499 25.28 13.28 -35.86
N ASP A 500 24.42 13.61 -34.90
CA ASP A 500 23.00 13.90 -35.14
C ASP A 500 22.77 15.38 -35.51
N ASP A 501 21.51 15.74 -35.77
CA ASP A 501 21.12 17.10 -36.16
C ASP A 501 21.35 18.14 -35.05
N ASN A 502 21.48 17.70 -33.79
CA ASN A 502 21.82 18.54 -32.65
C ASN A 502 23.34 18.54 -32.36
N ASN A 503 24.14 18.04 -33.30
CA ASN A 503 25.60 17.93 -33.21
C ASN A 503 26.08 17.01 -32.06
N GLN A 504 25.24 16.10 -31.55
CA GLN A 504 25.63 15.11 -30.56
C GLN A 504 26.22 13.85 -31.23
N PRO A 505 27.19 13.16 -30.59
CA PRO A 505 27.78 11.94 -31.14
C PRO A 505 26.76 10.80 -31.20
N ILE A 506 26.78 10.02 -32.30
CA ILE A 506 25.97 8.81 -32.46
C ILE A 506 26.83 7.58 -32.17
N GLU A 507 26.57 6.94 -31.04
CA GLU A 507 27.42 5.89 -30.45
C GLU A 507 26.88 4.48 -30.71
N GLY A 508 27.74 3.47 -30.64
CA GLY A 508 27.37 2.06 -30.68
C GLY A 508 26.95 1.52 -32.05
N MET A 509 27.22 2.25 -33.13
CA MET A 509 26.73 1.93 -34.48
C MET A 509 27.73 1.15 -35.34
N ALA A 510 28.84 0.66 -34.78
CA ALA A 510 29.92 0.01 -35.56
C ALA A 510 29.42 -1.15 -36.45
N ASN A 511 28.50 -1.97 -35.92
CA ASN A 511 27.93 -3.12 -36.65
C ASN A 511 26.84 -2.73 -37.67
N GLN A 512 26.34 -1.49 -37.64
CA GLN A 512 25.29 -0.98 -38.54
C GLN A 512 25.83 0.03 -39.56
N LEU A 513 27.01 0.60 -39.30
CA LEU A 513 27.70 1.50 -40.20
C LEU A 513 28.29 0.67 -41.35
N ILE A 514 27.94 1.03 -42.58
CA ILE A 514 28.42 0.36 -43.79
C ILE A 514 29.29 1.35 -44.54
N LEU A 515 30.54 0.98 -44.83
CA LEU A 515 31.43 1.74 -45.71
C LEU A 515 31.52 1.01 -47.05
N THR A 516 30.87 1.54 -48.08
CA THR A 516 30.83 0.93 -49.41
C THR A 516 31.96 1.49 -50.27
N PRO A 517 32.95 0.69 -50.66
CA PRO A 517 34.00 1.15 -51.57
C PRO A 517 33.58 0.98 -53.04
N ARG A 518 33.88 1.96 -53.88
CA ARG A 518 33.75 1.89 -55.34
C ARG A 518 35.09 2.17 -55.98
N PHE A 519 35.66 1.17 -56.65
CA PHE A 519 36.93 1.30 -57.35
C PHE A 519 36.71 1.64 -58.83
N THR A 520 37.46 2.61 -59.33
CA THR A 520 37.53 3.01 -60.74
C THR A 520 38.97 2.86 -61.19
N ALA A 521 39.27 1.88 -62.05
CA ALA A 521 40.63 1.71 -62.58
C ALA A 521 41.03 2.89 -63.47
N THR A 522 42.29 3.31 -63.40
CA THR A 522 42.88 4.17 -64.44
C THR A 522 43.30 3.26 -65.60
N GLU A 523 42.76 3.47 -66.80
CA GLU A 523 43.12 2.66 -67.99
C GLU A 523 44.64 2.71 -68.24
N ASN A 524 45.26 1.56 -68.53
CA ASN A 524 46.64 1.51 -69.02
C ASN A 524 46.62 1.24 -70.53
N PRO A 525 46.93 2.22 -71.39
CA PRO A 525 47.05 2.01 -72.83
C PRO A 525 48.43 1.41 -73.10
N GLU A 526 48.55 0.09 -73.02
CA GLU A 526 49.55 -0.70 -73.75
C GLU A 526 49.22 -2.19 -73.52
N ASN A 527 48.56 -2.80 -74.51
CA ASN A 527 48.40 -4.25 -74.75
C ASN A 527 47.16 -4.99 -74.22
N GLY A 528 46.05 -4.31 -73.90
CA GLY A 528 44.70 -4.92 -74.01
C GLY A 528 44.36 -6.16 -73.17
N GLU A 529 45.19 -6.60 -72.23
CA GLU A 529 44.86 -7.69 -71.28
C GLU A 529 44.72 -7.15 -69.85
N THR A 530 43.52 -7.27 -69.29
CA THR A 530 43.24 -7.03 -67.87
C THR A 530 43.65 -8.24 -67.04
N LEU A 531 44.79 -8.18 -66.37
CA LEU A 531 45.14 -9.15 -65.33
C LEU A 531 44.15 -9.03 -64.14
N PRO A 532 43.69 -10.14 -63.53
CA PRO A 532 42.85 -10.08 -62.34
C PRO A 532 43.68 -9.59 -61.15
N GLY A 533 43.60 -8.30 -60.85
CA GLY A 533 44.23 -7.73 -59.67
C GLY A 533 43.55 -8.21 -58.39
N SER A 534 44.32 -8.45 -57.33
CA SER A 534 43.78 -8.56 -55.97
C SER A 534 42.91 -7.33 -55.65
N PRO A 535 41.65 -7.52 -55.20
CA PRO A 535 40.76 -6.42 -54.89
C PRO A 535 41.22 -5.69 -53.63
N ILE A 536 40.81 -4.43 -53.51
CA ILE A 536 40.93 -3.68 -52.26
C ILE A 536 40.22 -4.41 -51.11
N LYS A 537 40.72 -4.26 -49.89
CA LYS A 537 40.12 -4.87 -48.70
C LYS A 537 39.83 -3.80 -47.65
N LEU A 538 38.70 -3.91 -46.97
CA LEU A 538 38.36 -3.12 -45.78
C LEU A 538 38.30 -4.04 -44.58
N SER A 539 38.88 -3.62 -43.45
CA SER A 539 38.72 -4.32 -42.17
C SER A 539 37.38 -4.00 -41.52
N ASP A 540 37.05 -4.71 -40.43
CA ASP A 540 35.91 -4.37 -39.58
C ASP A 540 35.99 -2.93 -39.08
N ILE A 541 34.83 -2.27 -39.01
CA ILE A 541 34.70 -0.93 -38.46
C ILE A 541 34.66 -1.03 -36.93
N LYS A 542 35.47 -0.23 -36.25
CA LYS A 542 35.56 -0.17 -34.78
C LYS A 542 35.29 1.24 -34.28
N GLU A 543 34.49 1.36 -33.23
CA GLU A 543 34.31 2.63 -32.53
C GLU A 543 35.47 2.86 -31.56
N SER A 544 36.18 3.96 -31.74
CA SER A 544 37.36 4.33 -30.96
C SER A 544 37.04 5.24 -29.77
N LYS A 545 36.00 6.08 -29.92
CA LYS A 545 35.43 7.00 -28.93
C LYS A 545 33.97 7.24 -29.29
N PRO A 546 33.12 7.75 -28.38
CA PRO A 546 31.73 8.11 -28.68
C PRO A 546 31.56 8.84 -30.02
N GLY A 547 30.89 8.19 -30.98
CA GLY A 547 30.60 8.74 -32.31
C GLY A 547 31.77 8.73 -33.31
N LYS A 548 32.93 8.16 -32.96
CA LYS A 548 34.13 8.12 -33.81
C LYS A 548 34.53 6.70 -34.17
N TYR A 549 34.44 6.38 -35.45
CA TYR A 549 34.66 5.05 -36.01
C TYR A 549 35.93 5.01 -36.87
N THR A 550 36.55 3.83 -36.92
CA THR A 550 37.82 3.59 -37.64
C THR A 550 37.79 2.26 -38.38
N THR A 551 38.42 2.19 -39.55
CA THR A 551 38.68 0.94 -40.31
C THR A 551 39.98 1.08 -41.10
N ILE A 552 40.54 -0.02 -41.59
CA ILE A 552 41.77 -0.07 -42.39
C ILE A 552 41.39 -0.44 -43.84
N LEU A 553 41.78 0.43 -44.77
CA LEU A 553 41.76 0.18 -46.21
C LEU A 553 43.11 -0.42 -46.64
N THR A 554 43.10 -1.59 -47.27
CA THR A 554 44.26 -2.20 -47.93
C THR A 554 44.13 -2.07 -49.44
N ALA A 555 45.20 -1.60 -50.09
CA ALA A 555 45.28 -1.39 -51.52
C ALA A 555 45.11 -2.68 -52.30
N GLY A 556 44.55 -2.57 -53.52
CA GLY A 556 44.57 -3.64 -54.51
C GLY A 556 45.87 -3.63 -55.32
N THR A 557 45.92 -4.43 -56.38
CA THR A 557 47.09 -4.50 -57.29
C THR A 557 46.88 -3.76 -58.61
N GLN A 558 45.75 -3.06 -58.76
CA GLN A 558 45.45 -2.24 -59.93
C GLN A 558 45.43 -0.75 -59.55
N PRO A 559 46.12 0.12 -60.30
CA PRO A 559 46.04 1.55 -60.09
C PRO A 559 44.65 2.09 -60.48
N GLY A 560 44.19 3.12 -59.77
CA GLY A 560 42.83 3.64 -59.90
C GLY A 560 42.41 4.50 -58.72
N THR A 561 41.14 4.85 -58.63
CA THR A 561 40.57 5.69 -57.58
C THR A 561 39.49 4.91 -56.82
N ILE A 562 39.54 4.97 -55.49
CA ILE A 562 38.58 4.36 -54.57
C ILE A 562 37.72 5.45 -53.96
N GLU A 563 36.40 5.40 -54.19
CA GLU A 563 35.41 6.23 -53.52
C GLU A 563 34.79 5.45 -52.36
N LEU A 564 34.95 5.94 -51.14
CA LEU A 564 34.44 5.34 -49.90
C LEU A 564 33.17 6.07 -49.48
N THR A 565 32.03 5.40 -49.54
CA THR A 565 30.72 5.99 -49.20
C THR A 565 30.21 5.40 -47.88
N PRO A 566 30.20 6.15 -46.76
CA PRO A 566 29.64 5.69 -45.51
C PRO A 566 28.11 5.79 -45.53
N SER A 567 27.44 4.82 -44.93
CA SER A 567 26.00 4.85 -44.74
C SER A 567 25.57 4.23 -43.41
N LEU A 568 24.58 4.83 -42.77
CA LEU A 568 23.99 4.33 -41.53
C LEU A 568 22.46 4.33 -41.67
N ASN A 569 21.82 3.19 -41.44
CA ASN A 569 20.37 3.03 -41.53
C ASN A 569 19.77 3.53 -42.85
N LYS A 570 20.47 3.27 -43.97
CA LYS A 570 20.14 3.70 -45.35
C LYS A 570 20.35 5.20 -45.64
N ASN A 571 20.77 6.00 -44.67
CA ASN A 571 21.20 7.38 -44.93
C ASN A 571 22.64 7.36 -45.44
N ILE A 572 22.84 7.89 -46.65
CA ILE A 572 24.15 7.99 -47.30
C ILE A 572 24.82 9.29 -46.85
N LEU A 573 26.06 9.19 -46.38
CA LEU A 573 26.89 10.32 -45.99
C LEU A 573 27.81 10.74 -47.14
N GLN A 574 28.50 11.88 -47.00
CA GLN A 574 29.41 12.36 -48.03
C GLN A 574 30.55 11.34 -48.31
N PRO A 575 30.79 10.98 -49.58
CA PRO A 575 31.88 10.09 -49.96
C PRO A 575 33.27 10.71 -49.75
N TYR A 576 34.29 9.88 -49.59
CA TYR A 576 35.70 10.27 -49.49
C TYR A 576 36.57 9.45 -50.46
N THR A 577 37.57 10.07 -51.07
CA THR A 577 38.33 9.45 -52.18
C THR A 577 39.78 9.14 -51.79
N VAL A 578 40.28 7.97 -52.21
CA VAL A 578 41.68 7.51 -52.06
C VAL A 578 42.22 7.00 -53.40
N ASN A 579 43.43 7.40 -53.79
CA ASN A 579 44.05 7.03 -55.07
C ASN A 579 45.06 5.87 -54.95
N LEU A 580 45.10 4.95 -55.92
CA LEU A 580 46.04 3.84 -56.07
C LEU A 580 47.02 4.10 -57.24
N MET A 581 48.31 4.08 -56.97
CA MET A 581 49.39 4.44 -57.92
C MET A 581 50.14 3.20 -58.49
N LYS A 582 50.77 3.33 -59.67
CA LYS A 582 51.46 2.24 -60.41
C LYS A 582 52.83 1.85 -59.81
N VAL A 583 53.23 0.58 -59.97
CA VAL A 583 54.53 -0.01 -59.52
C VAL A 583 55.60 0.02 -60.65
N HIS A 584 56.87 0.38 -60.37
CA HIS A 584 58.02 0.36 -61.30
C HIS A 584 59.01 -0.82 -61.03
N LYS A 585 59.92 -1.12 -61.98
CA LYS A 585 60.84 -2.30 -61.95
C LYS A 585 62.25 -1.91 -61.48
N ILE A 586 62.72 -2.53 -60.40
CA ILE A 586 63.90 -2.12 -59.61
C ILE A 586 65.25 -2.69 -60.15
N ASN A 587 65.21 -3.62 -61.11
CA ASN A 587 66.35 -4.47 -61.51
C ASN A 587 67.51 -3.78 -62.28
N LYS A 588 67.46 -2.45 -62.50
CA LYS A 588 68.48 -1.71 -63.28
C LYS A 588 69.54 -1.00 -62.43
N ILE A 589 69.39 -0.99 -61.10
CA ILE A 589 70.28 -0.27 -60.19
C ILE A 589 71.46 -1.17 -59.86
N ALA A 590 72.65 -0.81 -60.33
CA ALA A 590 73.86 -1.57 -60.08
C ALA A 590 74.82 -0.86 -59.13
N LYS A 591 74.71 0.47 -59.01
CA LYS A 591 75.54 1.30 -58.13
C LYS A 591 74.67 2.33 -57.42
N PHE A 592 74.84 2.45 -56.11
CA PHE A 592 74.07 3.36 -55.28
C PHE A 592 74.92 3.96 -54.16
N ASP A 593 74.46 5.09 -53.64
CA ASP A 593 74.96 5.67 -52.39
C ASP A 593 73.81 6.34 -51.62
N PHE A 594 73.85 6.28 -50.30
CA PHE A 594 72.85 6.91 -49.43
C PHE A 594 73.57 7.70 -48.33
N ILE A 595 73.30 9.00 -48.23
CA ILE A 595 73.94 9.93 -47.30
C ILE A 595 72.88 10.69 -46.50
N VAL A 596 73.16 10.93 -45.22
CA VAL A 596 72.43 11.90 -44.39
C VAL A 596 73.39 13.05 -44.07
N SER A 597 72.99 14.30 -44.33
CA SER A 597 73.88 15.45 -44.16
C SER A 597 74.18 15.77 -42.70
N LYS A 598 73.25 15.42 -41.79
CA LYS A 598 73.43 15.47 -40.34
C LYS A 598 72.95 14.15 -39.73
N ASN A 599 73.78 13.53 -38.90
CA ASN A 599 73.39 12.36 -38.10
C ASN A 599 72.78 12.73 -36.74
N LYS A 600 72.74 14.03 -36.40
CA LYS A 600 72.04 14.59 -35.24
C LYS A 600 71.33 15.88 -35.63
N ILE A 601 70.05 16.02 -35.27
CA ILE A 601 69.24 17.22 -35.49
C ILE A 601 68.40 17.55 -34.26
N THR A 602 68.01 18.80 -34.11
CA THR A 602 67.18 19.28 -33.01
C THR A 602 65.70 18.96 -33.25
N ALA A 603 65.01 18.40 -32.25
CA ALA A 603 63.59 18.06 -32.29
C ALA A 603 62.68 19.28 -32.11
N ASP A 604 62.83 20.29 -32.97
CA ASP A 604 62.07 21.55 -32.93
C ASP A 604 61.24 21.84 -34.19
N ASN A 605 61.07 20.85 -35.07
CA ASN A 605 60.43 20.96 -36.39
C ASN A 605 61.09 21.99 -37.34
N ASN A 606 62.30 22.48 -37.03
CA ASN A 606 63.03 23.44 -37.86
C ASN A 606 64.42 22.95 -38.26
N ASP A 607 65.17 22.29 -37.36
CA ASP A 607 66.49 21.74 -37.70
C ASP A 607 66.35 20.49 -38.58
N GLU A 608 66.90 20.57 -39.79
CA GLU A 608 66.71 19.57 -40.85
C GLU A 608 68.01 18.81 -41.17
N SER A 609 67.88 17.50 -41.42
CA SER A 609 68.90 16.67 -42.06
C SER A 609 68.50 16.41 -43.51
N VAL A 610 69.41 16.60 -44.45
CA VAL A 610 69.18 16.36 -45.87
C VAL A 610 69.56 14.92 -46.19
N LEU A 611 68.59 14.16 -46.67
CA LEU A 611 68.73 12.80 -47.17
C LEU A 611 69.08 12.85 -48.65
N ILE A 612 70.15 12.17 -49.05
CA ILE A 612 70.63 12.13 -50.44
C ILE A 612 70.80 10.68 -50.85
N PHE A 613 70.01 10.24 -51.81
CA PHE A 613 70.12 8.91 -52.41
C PHE A 613 70.53 9.04 -53.88
N THR A 614 71.60 8.36 -54.29
CA THR A 614 72.07 8.36 -55.68
C THR A 614 71.90 6.98 -56.28
N ALA A 615 71.32 6.89 -57.47
CA ALA A 615 71.12 5.65 -58.21
C ALA A 615 71.73 5.71 -59.61
N LYS A 616 72.57 4.72 -59.95
CA LYS A 616 73.21 4.57 -61.26
C LYS A 616 73.10 3.13 -61.76
N ASP A 617 73.10 2.98 -63.08
CA ASP A 617 73.19 1.67 -63.73
C ASP A 617 74.62 1.08 -63.67
N ALA A 618 74.81 -0.11 -64.24
CA ALA A 618 76.11 -0.79 -64.24
C ALA A 618 77.21 0.03 -64.95
N ASP A 619 76.81 0.80 -65.97
CA ASP A 619 77.66 1.62 -66.82
C ASP A 619 77.93 3.03 -66.25
N ASN A 620 77.59 3.27 -64.97
CA ASN A 620 77.69 4.57 -64.29
C ASN A 620 76.76 5.67 -64.83
N LYS A 621 75.75 5.35 -65.64
CA LYS A 621 74.76 6.34 -66.08
C LYS A 621 73.73 6.59 -64.98
N PRO A 622 73.31 7.85 -64.79
CA PRO A 622 72.31 8.20 -63.79
C PRO A 622 70.95 7.57 -64.13
N LEU A 623 70.30 7.00 -63.11
CA LEU A 623 68.94 6.49 -63.23
C LEU A 623 67.97 7.57 -62.76
N ASN A 624 67.41 8.29 -63.73
CA ASN A 624 66.42 9.33 -63.55
C ASN A 624 64.99 8.75 -63.62
N GLY A 625 64.01 9.44 -63.02
CA GLY A 625 62.59 9.08 -63.01
C GLY A 625 62.21 7.91 -62.09
N LEU A 626 63.08 7.50 -61.16
CA LEU A 626 62.76 6.49 -60.14
C LEU A 626 61.85 7.06 -59.05
N PRO A 627 60.80 6.34 -58.62
CA PRO A 627 59.93 6.75 -57.52
C PRO A 627 60.57 6.41 -56.17
N VAL A 628 61.58 7.20 -55.82
CA VAL A 628 62.28 7.07 -54.55
C VAL A 628 61.43 7.61 -53.42
N SER A 629 61.33 6.86 -52.33
CA SER A 629 60.83 7.31 -51.03
C SER A 629 61.86 7.03 -49.95
N PHE A 630 61.81 7.75 -48.83
CA PHE A 630 62.58 7.39 -47.64
C PHE A 630 61.61 6.89 -46.59
N GLU A 631 61.85 5.70 -46.06
CA GLU A 631 61.14 5.21 -44.90
C GLU A 631 61.93 5.57 -43.64
N VAL A 632 61.23 6.06 -42.63
CA VAL A 632 61.79 6.42 -41.32
C VAL A 632 61.22 5.45 -40.30
N SER A 633 62.07 4.74 -39.58
CA SER A 633 61.63 3.87 -38.49
C SER A 633 60.96 4.69 -37.40
N ASP A 634 59.78 4.28 -36.94
CA ASP A 634 58.98 5.05 -35.98
C ASP A 634 58.74 6.50 -36.46
N ALA A 635 58.06 6.67 -37.59
CA ALA A 635 57.87 7.99 -38.22
C ALA A 635 57.00 8.98 -37.42
N ALA A 636 56.34 8.56 -36.34
CA ALA A 636 55.55 9.44 -35.48
C ALA A 636 56.39 10.66 -35.03
N ASP A 637 55.83 11.87 -35.03
CA ASP A 637 56.52 13.09 -34.59
C ASP A 637 57.79 13.45 -35.40
N THR A 638 57.99 12.84 -36.57
CA THR A 638 58.95 13.28 -37.59
C THR A 638 58.20 13.80 -38.82
N THR A 639 58.83 14.67 -39.59
CA THR A 639 58.31 15.20 -40.84
C THR A 639 59.38 15.02 -41.91
N LEU A 640 59.00 14.34 -42.98
CA LEU A 640 59.82 14.13 -44.16
C LEU A 640 59.28 15.04 -45.29
N SER A 641 60.15 15.77 -45.98
CA SER A 641 59.74 16.52 -47.16
C SER A 641 59.43 15.60 -48.34
N LYS A 642 58.75 16.13 -49.36
CA LYS A 642 58.62 15.43 -50.63
C LYS A 642 60.01 15.14 -51.22
N VAL A 643 60.21 13.94 -51.75
CA VAL A 643 61.43 13.58 -52.49
C VAL A 643 61.47 14.39 -53.78
N THR A 644 62.60 15.03 -54.04
CA THR A 644 62.88 15.83 -55.24
C THR A 644 64.06 15.20 -55.97
N GLU A 645 63.83 14.87 -57.24
CA GLU A 645 64.88 14.41 -58.15
C GLU A 645 65.68 15.60 -58.68
N GLN A 646 67.00 15.46 -58.67
CA GLN A 646 67.97 16.39 -59.24
C GLN A 646 68.70 15.71 -60.40
N ASP A 647 69.36 16.52 -61.25
CA ASP A 647 70.17 15.99 -62.34
C ASP A 647 71.24 15.00 -61.85
N GLY A 648 71.46 13.94 -62.63
CA GLY A 648 72.49 12.93 -62.33
C GLY A 648 72.04 11.77 -61.43
N GLY A 649 70.73 11.48 -61.37
CA GLY A 649 70.20 10.31 -60.66
C GLY A 649 70.23 10.47 -59.15
N ILE A 650 70.11 11.71 -58.67
CA ILE A 650 70.19 12.09 -57.26
C ILE A 650 68.78 12.44 -56.77
N TYR A 651 68.39 11.83 -55.66
CA TYR A 651 67.09 11.98 -55.02
C TYR A 651 67.29 12.56 -53.62
N THR A 652 66.62 13.68 -53.34
CA THR A 652 66.81 14.43 -52.10
C THR A 652 65.51 14.64 -51.34
N ALA A 653 65.58 14.57 -50.01
CA ALA A 653 64.49 14.97 -49.10
C ALA A 653 65.09 15.56 -47.82
N THR A 654 64.30 16.28 -47.03
CA THR A 654 64.70 16.76 -45.70
C THR A 654 63.90 16.08 -44.61
N LEU A 655 64.55 15.76 -43.50
CA LEU A 655 63.98 15.16 -42.30
C LEU A 655 64.10 16.13 -41.12
N LYS A 656 63.00 16.34 -40.40
CA LYS A 656 62.93 17.02 -39.11
C LYS A 656 61.97 16.32 -38.16
N GLY A 657 61.86 16.75 -36.91
CA GLY A 657 60.84 16.23 -36.00
C GLY A 657 60.67 17.05 -34.72
N SER A 658 59.70 16.68 -33.90
CA SER A 658 59.27 17.40 -32.70
C SER A 658 59.56 16.71 -31.37
N ILE A 659 59.94 15.43 -31.41
CA ILE A 659 60.26 14.63 -30.21
C ILE A 659 61.68 14.06 -30.32
N ALA A 660 62.40 14.09 -29.20
CA ALA A 660 63.72 13.49 -29.10
C ALA A 660 63.65 11.96 -29.19
N LYS A 661 64.36 11.41 -30.16
CA LYS A 661 64.47 9.96 -30.39
C LYS A 661 65.49 9.67 -31.48
N GLU A 662 65.95 8.43 -31.56
CA GLU A 662 66.73 7.96 -32.70
C GLU A 662 65.80 7.34 -33.75
N VAL A 663 65.98 7.71 -35.00
CA VAL A 663 65.31 7.08 -36.13
C VAL A 663 66.33 6.56 -37.13
N THR A 664 66.02 5.45 -37.79
CA THR A 664 66.76 4.90 -38.91
C THR A 664 66.02 5.20 -40.21
N ILE A 665 66.76 5.55 -41.24
CA ILE A 665 66.23 5.94 -42.55
C ILE A 665 66.73 4.95 -43.59
N GLU A 666 65.80 4.46 -44.43
CA GLU A 666 66.09 3.58 -45.55
C GLU A 666 65.51 4.17 -46.85
N PRO A 667 66.31 4.34 -47.92
CA PRO A 667 65.78 4.66 -49.23
C PRO A 667 65.07 3.45 -49.83
N ARG A 668 63.87 3.66 -50.35
CA ARG A 668 63.03 2.68 -51.02
C ARG A 668 62.74 3.13 -52.44
N ILE A 669 62.54 2.16 -53.33
CA ILE A 669 62.06 2.41 -54.70
C ILE A 669 60.79 1.62 -54.89
N ASP A 670 59.73 2.29 -55.34
CA ASP A 670 58.38 1.71 -55.40
C ASP A 670 57.91 1.15 -54.05
N GLY A 671 58.35 1.74 -52.94
CA GLY A 671 58.05 1.26 -51.59
C GLY A 671 58.81 0.00 -51.16
N ASN A 672 59.69 -0.57 -52.00
CA ASN A 672 60.45 -1.77 -51.67
C ASN A 672 61.85 -1.43 -51.12
N SER A 673 62.28 -2.23 -50.14
CA SER A 673 63.64 -2.20 -49.56
C SER A 673 64.67 -2.61 -50.60
N ILE A 674 65.79 -1.90 -50.66
CA ILE A 674 66.93 -2.25 -51.51
C ILE A 674 67.94 -2.97 -50.62
N ALA A 675 67.91 -4.31 -50.63
CA ALA A 675 68.65 -5.16 -49.68
C ALA A 675 70.16 -4.91 -49.60
N ALA A 676 70.75 -4.24 -50.60
CA ALA A 676 72.17 -3.91 -50.63
C ALA A 676 72.52 -2.56 -49.97
N ILE A 677 71.54 -1.77 -49.52
CA ILE A 677 71.72 -0.45 -48.88
C ILE A 677 71.45 -0.56 -47.37
N PRO A 678 72.43 -0.34 -46.50
CA PRO A 678 72.19 -0.32 -45.07
C PRO A 678 71.42 0.95 -44.65
N PRO A 679 70.45 0.87 -43.72
CA PRO A 679 69.79 2.04 -43.14
C PRO A 679 70.79 2.97 -42.43
N LYS A 680 70.53 4.29 -42.43
CA LYS A 680 71.33 5.28 -41.68
C LYS A 680 70.54 5.86 -40.51
N ALA A 681 71.18 5.99 -39.35
CA ALA A 681 70.57 6.59 -38.16
C ALA A 681 70.68 8.12 -38.16
N VAL A 682 69.63 8.80 -37.72
CA VAL A 682 69.60 10.22 -37.34
C VAL A 682 69.01 10.33 -35.94
N THR A 683 69.78 10.86 -34.99
CA THR A 683 69.31 11.11 -33.63
C THR A 683 68.68 12.50 -33.55
N LEU A 684 67.36 12.55 -33.33
CA LEU A 684 66.66 13.77 -32.95
C LEU A 684 66.93 14.00 -31.47
N ILE A 685 67.63 15.07 -31.14
CA ILE A 685 67.85 15.47 -29.75
C ILE A 685 66.81 16.52 -29.37
N GLN A 686 66.23 16.43 -28.17
CA GLN A 686 65.32 17.47 -27.71
C GLN A 686 66.09 18.78 -27.81
N LYS A 687 65.44 19.84 -28.32
CA LYS A 687 65.96 21.19 -28.08
C LYS A 687 65.97 21.38 -26.58
N LYS A 688 67.10 21.10 -25.94
CA LYS A 688 67.41 21.61 -24.62
C LYS A 688 67.21 23.11 -24.78
N VAL A 689 66.29 23.70 -24.03
CA VAL A 689 66.22 25.16 -23.94
C VAL A 689 67.63 25.56 -23.54
N GLU A 690 68.35 26.30 -24.41
CA GLU A 690 69.77 26.59 -24.15
C GLU A 690 69.91 27.12 -22.72
N GLY A 691 70.67 26.40 -21.89
CA GLY A 691 70.69 26.57 -20.44
C GLY A 691 70.11 25.37 -19.68
N GLU A 692 68.80 25.10 -19.75
CA GLU A 692 68.03 24.36 -18.72
C GLU A 692 68.35 22.87 -18.58
N SER A 693 68.50 22.38 -17.35
CA SER A 693 68.90 21.01 -17.01
C SER A 693 67.94 20.37 -16.00
N PRO A 694 67.21 19.30 -16.37
CA PRO A 694 66.22 18.64 -15.50
C PRO A 694 66.85 18.03 -14.24
N ASP A 695 68.13 17.66 -14.30
CA ASP A 695 68.86 17.10 -13.15
C ASP A 695 69.17 18.14 -12.07
N THR A 696 69.09 19.42 -12.40
CA THR A 696 69.43 20.56 -11.52
C THR A 696 68.25 21.49 -11.26
N SER A 697 67.21 21.43 -12.11
CA SER A 697 65.92 22.08 -11.91
C SER A 697 65.10 21.36 -10.83
N SER A 698 63.99 21.97 -10.40
CA SER A 698 63.10 21.30 -9.43
C SER A 698 61.65 21.77 -9.56
N PHE A 699 60.72 20.84 -9.34
CA PHE A 699 59.29 21.13 -9.27
C PHE A 699 58.67 20.73 -7.92
N VAL A 700 58.05 21.71 -7.26
CA VAL A 700 57.44 21.59 -5.93
C VAL A 700 55.98 22.00 -5.97
N VAL A 701 55.13 21.17 -5.35
CA VAL A 701 53.74 21.48 -5.02
C VAL A 701 53.69 21.74 -3.52
N SER A 702 53.43 22.99 -3.11
CA SER A 702 53.58 23.42 -1.71
C SER A 702 52.61 22.71 -0.76
N LYS A 703 51.39 22.43 -1.22
CA LYS A 703 50.40 21.63 -0.51
C LYS A 703 49.96 20.46 -1.41
N PRO A 704 50.42 19.21 -1.16
CA PRO A 704 49.99 18.05 -1.95
C PRO A 704 48.53 17.64 -1.67
N LYS A 705 47.84 18.35 -0.76
CA LYS A 705 46.42 18.19 -0.48
C LYS A 705 45.78 19.54 -0.15
N ILE A 706 44.64 19.83 -0.80
CA ILE A 706 43.85 21.07 -0.61
C ILE A 706 42.35 20.74 -0.49
N LEU A 707 41.54 21.66 0.04
CA LEU A 707 40.09 21.54 0.06
C LEU A 707 39.47 21.86 -1.29
N ALA A 708 38.48 21.06 -1.70
CA ALA A 708 37.70 21.25 -2.91
C ALA A 708 36.60 22.32 -2.73
N ASP A 709 36.92 23.48 -2.17
CA ASP A 709 35.95 24.55 -1.83
C ASP A 709 36.01 25.75 -2.78
N GLY A 710 36.84 25.68 -3.83
CA GLY A 710 37.08 26.75 -4.80
C GLY A 710 37.93 27.92 -4.27
N ASN A 711 38.45 27.83 -3.04
CA ASN A 711 39.21 28.88 -2.37
C ASN A 711 40.58 28.41 -1.86
N ASP A 712 40.68 27.22 -1.25
CA ASP A 712 41.95 26.67 -0.80
C ASP A 712 42.84 26.35 -2.01
N GLU A 713 44.01 26.99 -2.04
CA GLU A 713 44.95 26.90 -3.15
C GLU A 713 46.29 26.29 -2.71
N THR A 714 46.94 25.60 -3.64
CA THR A 714 48.35 25.22 -3.54
C THR A 714 49.19 26.09 -4.46
N VAL A 715 50.44 26.34 -4.07
CA VAL A 715 51.43 27.02 -4.90
C VAL A 715 52.24 25.98 -5.65
N LEU A 716 52.34 26.15 -6.97
CA LEU A 716 53.18 25.39 -7.87
C LEU A 716 54.46 26.20 -8.10
N THR A 717 55.60 25.66 -7.70
CA THR A 717 56.90 26.32 -7.84
C THR A 717 57.80 25.47 -8.72
N PHE A 718 58.17 26.01 -9.88
CA PHE A 718 59.17 25.43 -10.76
C PHE A 718 60.42 26.31 -10.76
N THR A 719 61.56 25.75 -10.39
CA THR A 719 62.85 26.44 -10.41
C THR A 719 63.65 25.91 -11.58
N ALA A 720 63.86 26.75 -12.60
CA ALA A 720 64.65 26.41 -13.77
C ALA A 720 66.12 26.76 -13.52
N LYS A 721 67.02 25.78 -13.68
CA LYS A 721 68.46 25.99 -13.61
C LYS A 721 69.16 25.36 -14.80
N ASP A 722 70.32 25.90 -15.14
CA ASP A 722 71.22 25.26 -16.09
C ASP A 722 72.03 24.12 -15.46
N ALA A 723 72.78 23.40 -16.30
CA ALA A 723 73.63 22.30 -15.85
C ALA A 723 74.74 22.71 -14.87
N ASP A 724 75.07 24.01 -14.79
CA ASP A 724 76.02 24.59 -13.84
C ASP A 724 75.34 25.07 -12.53
N ASN A 725 74.06 24.74 -12.31
CA ASN A 725 73.23 25.22 -11.20
C ASN A 725 72.91 26.73 -11.21
N LYS A 726 73.08 27.44 -12.33
CA LYS A 726 72.70 28.86 -12.45
C LYS A 726 71.22 28.99 -12.81
N PRO A 727 70.49 29.94 -12.22
CA PRO A 727 69.05 30.06 -12.46
C PRO A 727 68.76 30.68 -13.84
N LEU A 728 67.68 30.25 -14.48
CA LEU A 728 67.33 30.63 -15.84
C LEU A 728 66.06 31.48 -15.89
N SER A 729 66.25 32.76 -16.18
CA SER A 729 65.18 33.76 -16.28
C SER A 729 64.50 33.86 -17.64
N GLY A 730 63.28 34.43 -17.66
CA GLY A 730 62.56 34.82 -18.87
C GLY A 730 61.94 33.66 -19.65
N LEU A 731 61.91 32.45 -19.10
CA LEU A 731 61.36 31.27 -19.74
C LEU A 731 59.82 31.30 -19.79
N PRO A 732 59.21 30.91 -20.93
CA PRO A 732 57.75 30.81 -21.06
C PRO A 732 57.21 29.54 -20.39
N VAL A 733 57.14 29.53 -19.06
CA VAL A 733 56.70 28.38 -18.27
C VAL A 733 55.17 28.26 -18.21
N SER A 734 54.65 27.03 -18.32
CA SER A 734 53.24 26.68 -18.06
C SER A 734 53.15 25.38 -17.23
N PHE A 735 51.98 25.12 -16.63
CA PHE A 735 51.72 23.87 -15.90
C PHE A 735 50.56 23.11 -16.54
N LYS A 736 50.75 21.80 -16.76
CA LYS A 736 49.72 20.88 -17.25
C LYS A 736 49.11 20.14 -16.07
N VAL A 737 47.77 20.18 -15.95
CA VAL A 737 47.01 19.48 -14.90
C VAL A 737 46.18 18.37 -15.54
N SER A 738 46.29 17.13 -15.05
CA SER A 738 45.45 16.01 -15.51
C SER A 738 44.02 16.19 -15.02
N ASP A 739 43.03 15.93 -15.88
CA ASP A 739 41.61 16.12 -15.56
C ASP A 739 41.33 17.52 -15.00
N ALA A 740 41.52 18.56 -15.82
CA ALA A 740 41.46 19.96 -15.38
C ALA A 740 40.03 20.49 -15.08
N ALA A 741 38.98 19.68 -15.27
CA ALA A 741 37.61 20.08 -14.95
C ALA A 741 37.49 20.53 -13.48
N ASP A 742 36.74 21.58 -13.18
CA ASP A 742 36.54 22.08 -11.81
C ASP A 742 37.82 22.51 -11.07
N THR A 743 38.91 22.78 -11.80
CA THR A 743 40.16 23.37 -11.28
C THR A 743 40.45 24.71 -11.93
N ILE A 744 41.08 25.62 -11.19
CA ILE A 744 41.47 26.96 -11.65
C ILE A 744 42.97 27.12 -11.40
N LEU A 745 43.74 27.20 -12.48
CA LEU A 745 45.17 27.50 -12.48
C LEU A 745 45.38 28.99 -12.76
N SER A 746 46.11 29.70 -11.91
CA SER A 746 46.44 31.11 -12.12
C SER A 746 47.58 31.30 -13.13
N LYS A 747 47.76 32.54 -13.57
CA LYS A 747 48.83 32.91 -14.51
C LYS A 747 50.21 32.65 -13.85
N VAL A 748 51.11 32.03 -14.60
CA VAL A 748 52.50 31.82 -14.15
C VAL A 748 53.24 33.16 -14.08
N THR A 749 53.94 33.40 -12.98
CA THR A 749 54.76 34.59 -12.75
C THR A 749 56.17 34.20 -12.33
N GLU A 750 57.17 34.93 -12.79
CA GLU A 750 58.56 34.75 -12.35
C GLU A 750 58.84 35.70 -11.18
N GLN A 751 59.31 35.20 -10.03
CA GLN A 751 59.55 36.02 -8.84
C GLN A 751 61.02 36.35 -8.59
N ASN A 752 61.95 35.40 -8.79
CA ASN A 752 63.37 35.54 -8.47
C ASN A 752 64.27 34.90 -9.53
N GLY A 753 64.32 35.50 -10.72
CA GLY A 753 65.42 35.24 -11.64
C GLY A 753 65.56 33.79 -12.14
N GLY A 754 64.45 33.07 -12.35
CA GLY A 754 64.40 31.64 -12.70
C GLY A 754 63.49 30.76 -11.83
N VAL A 755 62.75 31.37 -10.89
CA VAL A 755 61.68 30.72 -10.11
C VAL A 755 60.31 31.14 -10.64
N TYR A 756 59.57 30.17 -11.16
CA TYR A 756 58.25 30.30 -11.77
C TYR A 756 57.16 29.79 -10.85
N ILE A 757 56.17 30.63 -10.59
CA ILE A 757 55.13 30.38 -9.60
C ILE A 757 53.74 30.52 -10.21
N ALA A 758 52.86 29.58 -9.92
CA ALA A 758 51.41 29.67 -10.14
C ALA A 758 50.65 29.10 -8.94
N THR A 759 49.35 29.39 -8.85
CA THR A 759 48.45 28.82 -7.84
C THR A 759 47.39 27.95 -8.50
N LEU A 760 47.01 26.86 -7.83
CA LEU A 760 45.99 25.92 -8.29
C LEU A 760 44.97 25.67 -7.18
N LYS A 761 43.68 25.82 -7.50
CA LYS A 761 42.53 25.51 -6.62
C LYS A 761 41.45 24.73 -7.36
N GLY A 762 40.50 24.12 -6.66
CA GLY A 762 39.37 23.43 -7.31
C GLY A 762 38.15 23.24 -6.42
N SER A 763 37.03 22.82 -7.02
CA SER A 763 35.70 22.72 -6.38
C SER A 763 35.13 21.31 -6.28
N THR A 764 35.84 20.31 -6.81
CA THR A 764 35.40 18.90 -6.79
C THR A 764 36.48 18.03 -6.16
N ALA A 765 36.09 17.08 -5.31
CA ALA A 765 37.02 16.18 -4.64
C ALA A 765 37.56 15.12 -5.61
N LYS A 766 38.89 15.08 -5.80
CA LYS A 766 39.59 14.16 -6.73
C LYS A 766 41.11 14.19 -6.56
N GLU A 767 41.81 13.27 -7.23
CA GLU A 767 43.26 13.29 -7.38
C GLU A 767 43.65 13.80 -8.78
N VAL A 768 44.63 14.71 -8.86
CA VAL A 768 45.21 15.22 -10.11
C VAL A 768 46.73 15.11 -10.10
N THR A 769 47.33 15.08 -11.30
CA THR A 769 48.78 15.11 -11.54
C THR A 769 49.16 16.39 -12.27
N ILE A 770 50.34 16.94 -11.96
CA ILE A 770 50.78 18.27 -12.41
C ILE A 770 52.21 18.17 -12.95
N GLU A 771 52.46 18.77 -14.11
CA GLU A 771 53.76 18.76 -14.80
C GLU A 771 54.13 20.18 -15.30
N PRO A 772 55.35 20.68 -15.04
CA PRO A 772 55.84 21.93 -15.61
C PRO A 772 56.27 21.75 -17.09
N LEU A 773 56.01 22.77 -17.90
CA LEU A 773 56.37 22.83 -19.31
C LEU A 773 57.10 24.15 -19.59
N ILE A 774 58.12 24.14 -20.46
CA ILE A 774 58.73 25.36 -21.01
C ILE A 774 58.34 25.45 -22.49
N ALA A 775 57.77 26.58 -22.91
CA ALA A 775 57.24 26.79 -24.27
C ALA A 775 56.27 25.67 -24.71
N GLY A 776 55.49 25.13 -23.76
CA GLY A 776 54.54 24.05 -24.00
C GLY A 776 55.16 22.65 -24.17
N LYS A 777 56.47 22.51 -24.00
CA LYS A 777 57.19 21.22 -24.08
C LYS A 777 57.52 20.69 -22.69
N SER A 778 57.39 19.37 -22.51
CA SER A 778 57.85 18.69 -21.29
C SER A 778 59.36 18.79 -21.19
N ILE A 779 59.83 18.97 -19.96
CA ILE A 779 61.25 19.13 -19.62
C ILE A 779 61.79 17.88 -18.91
N GLY A 780 61.06 16.76 -18.91
CA GLY A 780 61.52 15.50 -18.30
C GLY A 780 61.46 15.43 -16.78
N GLU A 781 60.94 16.47 -16.11
CA GLU A 781 60.64 16.47 -14.68
C GLU A 781 59.50 15.52 -14.33
N THR A 782 59.59 14.86 -13.16
CA THR A 782 58.56 13.90 -12.72
C THR A 782 57.26 14.61 -12.32
N PRO A 783 56.09 14.26 -12.89
CA PRO A 783 54.81 14.86 -12.49
C PRO A 783 54.50 14.66 -11.00
N LYS A 784 53.94 15.68 -10.34
CA LYS A 784 53.56 15.64 -8.91
C LYS A 784 52.06 15.44 -8.74
N LYS A 785 51.66 14.71 -7.70
CA LYS A 785 50.25 14.46 -7.33
C LYS A 785 49.70 15.55 -6.40
N LEU A 786 48.42 15.88 -6.57
CA LEU A 786 47.63 16.75 -5.70
C LEU A 786 46.27 16.10 -5.41
N ILE A 787 45.89 16.03 -4.14
CA ILE A 787 44.59 15.50 -3.69
C ILE A 787 43.67 16.64 -3.27
N LEU A 788 42.55 16.83 -3.97
CA LEU A 788 41.46 17.71 -3.58
C LEU A 788 40.46 16.92 -2.73
N THR A 789 40.28 17.28 -1.47
CA THR A 789 39.32 16.62 -0.58
C THR A 789 38.06 17.45 -0.35
N ALA A 790 36.91 16.79 -0.28
CA ALA A 790 35.65 17.45 0.08
C ALA A 790 35.80 18.18 1.42
N LYS A 791 35.18 19.37 1.53
CA LYS A 791 35.14 20.14 2.77
C LYS A 791 34.37 19.33 3.81
N LYS A 792 35.06 18.79 4.84
CA LYS A 792 34.39 18.35 6.05
C LYS A 792 33.82 19.59 6.74
N VAL A 793 32.50 19.73 6.70
CA VAL A 793 31.78 20.76 7.45
C VAL A 793 32.08 20.54 8.94
N LYS A 794 32.67 21.54 9.59
CA LYS A 794 32.97 21.48 11.03
C LYS A 794 31.72 21.81 11.84
N VAL A 795 31.67 21.32 13.08
CA VAL A 795 30.62 21.66 14.05
C VAL A 795 30.43 23.19 14.22
N ASP A 796 31.51 23.97 14.07
CA ASP A 796 31.48 25.43 14.20
C ASP A 796 30.70 26.15 13.09
N GLU A 797 30.39 25.47 11.98
CA GLU A 797 29.58 26.02 10.90
C GLU A 797 28.08 25.91 11.17
N VAL A 798 27.67 25.05 12.11
CA VAL A 798 26.27 24.91 12.50
C VAL A 798 25.86 26.14 13.31
N SER A 799 24.93 26.92 12.76
CA SER A 799 24.35 28.07 13.47
C SER A 799 23.27 27.57 14.43
N PRO A 800 23.42 27.79 15.75
CA PRO A 800 22.41 27.37 16.72
C PRO A 800 21.06 28.06 16.50
N ASP A 801 21.07 29.33 16.06
CA ASP A 801 19.86 30.14 15.86
C ASP A 801 19.11 29.84 14.55
N LYS A 802 19.74 29.11 13.62
CA LYS A 802 19.15 28.75 12.31
C LYS A 802 18.87 27.25 12.18
N SER A 803 19.56 26.45 12.98
CA SER A 803 19.35 25.00 13.04
C SER A 803 18.22 24.66 14.01
N SER A 804 17.65 23.46 13.89
CA SER A 804 16.59 23.01 14.79
C SER A 804 16.76 21.54 15.14
N PHE A 805 16.44 21.18 16.39
CA PHE A 805 16.37 19.79 16.82
C PHE A 805 15.04 19.54 17.51
N VAL A 806 14.19 18.74 16.87
CA VAL A 806 12.79 18.56 17.26
C VAL A 806 12.40 17.10 17.26
N VAL A 807 11.26 16.79 17.87
CA VAL A 807 10.66 15.46 17.89
C VAL A 807 9.26 15.50 17.30
N SER A 808 8.87 14.44 16.59
CA SER A 808 7.52 14.36 16.00
C SER A 808 6.43 14.16 17.05
N LYS A 809 6.75 13.45 18.14
CA LYS A 809 5.88 13.26 19.30
C LYS A 809 6.68 13.51 20.59
N PRO A 810 6.27 14.44 21.47
CA PRO A 810 6.95 14.69 22.74
C PRO A 810 6.62 13.66 23.83
N LYS A 811 5.55 12.87 23.66
CA LYS A 811 5.10 11.85 24.61
C LYS A 811 4.84 10.53 23.86
N ILE A 812 5.37 9.42 24.38
CA ILE A 812 5.22 8.06 23.81
C ILE A 812 4.96 7.04 24.92
N LEU A 813 4.49 5.85 24.57
CA LEU A 813 4.37 4.74 25.52
C LEU A 813 5.72 4.09 25.82
N ALA A 814 5.92 3.73 27.09
CA ALA A 814 7.06 2.96 27.57
C ALA A 814 6.88 1.45 27.32
N ASP A 815 6.44 1.04 26.13
CA ASP A 815 6.12 -0.35 25.77
C ASP A 815 7.20 -1.03 24.89
N GLY A 816 8.28 -0.31 24.58
CA GLY A 816 9.36 -0.76 23.69
C GLY A 816 9.02 -0.72 22.19
N ASN A 817 7.82 -0.27 21.82
CA ASN A 817 7.29 -0.29 20.45
C ASN A 817 6.81 1.08 19.95
N ASP A 818 6.20 1.93 20.78
CA ASP A 818 5.81 3.28 20.38
C ASP A 818 7.06 4.14 20.19
N GLU A 819 7.20 4.72 18.99
CA GLU A 819 8.39 5.46 18.59
C GLU A 819 8.06 6.93 18.30
N THR A 820 9.03 7.81 18.56
CA THR A 820 9.05 9.20 18.11
C THR A 820 10.22 9.42 17.16
N VAL A 821 10.06 10.31 16.18
CA VAL A 821 11.12 10.65 15.22
C VAL A 821 11.87 11.87 15.74
N LEU A 822 13.17 11.69 15.94
CA LEU A 822 14.14 12.75 16.19
C LEU A 822 14.54 13.38 14.85
N THR A 823 14.40 14.69 14.70
CA THR A 823 14.76 15.42 13.47
C THR A 823 15.68 16.58 13.79
N PHE A 824 16.92 16.49 13.34
CA PHE A 824 17.88 17.58 13.37
C PHE A 824 18.01 18.19 11.96
N THR A 825 17.79 19.50 11.85
CA THR A 825 18.02 20.27 10.62
C THR A 825 19.22 21.18 10.83
N ALA A 826 20.33 20.89 10.16
CA ALA A 826 21.56 21.64 10.28
C ALA A 826 21.65 22.74 9.23
N LYS A 827 21.90 23.97 9.66
CA LYS A 827 22.11 25.12 8.77
C LYS A 827 23.25 25.99 9.26
N ASP A 828 23.89 26.68 8.32
CA ASP A 828 24.88 27.70 8.63
C ASP A 828 24.25 29.05 9.02
N ALA A 829 25.10 30.02 9.38
CA ALA A 829 24.68 31.37 9.73
C ALA A 829 23.96 32.11 8.57
N SER A 830 24.17 31.68 7.33
CA SER A 830 23.51 32.19 6.13
C SER A 830 22.22 31.43 5.77
N ASN A 831 21.73 30.54 6.65
CA ASN A 831 20.53 29.72 6.47
C ASN A 831 20.66 28.69 5.32
N LYS A 832 21.88 28.34 4.91
CA LYS A 832 22.15 27.28 3.93
C LYS A 832 22.20 25.91 4.64
N PRO A 833 21.60 24.85 4.07
CA PRO A 833 21.64 23.52 4.67
C PRO A 833 23.06 22.93 4.71
N LEU A 834 23.39 22.28 5.82
CA LEU A 834 24.68 21.61 6.05
C LEU A 834 24.51 20.08 5.96
N SER A 835 24.96 19.52 4.85
CA SER A 835 24.98 18.08 4.59
C SER A 835 26.30 17.43 5.04
N GLU A 836 26.33 16.09 5.11
CA GLU A 836 27.52 15.27 5.43
C GLU A 836 28.11 15.49 6.84
N LEU A 837 27.33 16.01 7.78
CA LEU A 837 27.72 16.06 9.19
C LEU A 837 27.70 14.66 9.82
N ASN A 838 28.69 14.39 10.67
CA ASN A 838 28.72 13.19 11.49
C ASN A 838 27.89 13.41 12.77
N VAL A 839 26.57 13.26 12.63
CA VAL A 839 25.59 13.51 13.70
C VAL A 839 25.39 12.25 14.55
N SER A 840 25.29 12.42 15.87
CA SER A 840 24.80 11.39 16.80
C SER A 840 23.80 11.98 17.79
N PHE A 841 22.75 11.21 18.11
CA PHE A 841 21.76 11.55 19.14
C PHE A 841 22.01 10.65 20.34
N ASN A 842 22.27 11.26 21.50
CA ASN A 842 22.70 10.55 22.69
C ASN A 842 21.68 10.73 23.80
N VAL A 843 21.36 9.64 24.48
CA VAL A 843 20.58 9.63 25.73
C VAL A 843 21.36 8.77 26.72
N ALA A 844 21.61 9.29 27.91
CA ALA A 844 22.33 8.59 28.98
C ALA A 844 21.38 7.65 29.74
N ASP A 845 20.76 6.70 29.04
CA ASP A 845 19.77 5.79 29.63
C ASP A 845 19.71 4.46 28.84
N THR A 846 19.87 3.34 29.54
CA THR A 846 19.90 1.99 28.94
C THR A 846 18.53 1.49 28.50
N ASP A 847 17.44 2.07 29.01
CA ASP A 847 16.07 1.67 28.64
C ASP A 847 15.58 2.38 27.37
N ILE A 848 16.43 3.22 26.77
CA ILE A 848 16.14 3.97 25.54
C ILE A 848 16.96 3.40 24.39
N THR A 849 16.29 3.15 23.27
CA THR A 849 16.94 2.77 22.02
C THR A 849 16.72 3.86 20.97
N ILE A 850 17.82 4.31 20.36
CA ILE A 850 17.80 5.22 19.21
C ILE A 850 18.27 4.44 17.98
N SER A 851 17.52 4.50 16.90
CA SER A 851 17.88 3.83 15.65
C SER A 851 19.03 4.54 14.93
N LYS A 852 19.59 3.89 13.90
CA LYS A 852 20.66 4.48 13.10
C LYS A 852 20.18 5.77 12.44
N ILE A 853 20.99 6.83 12.53
CA ILE A 853 20.70 8.11 11.87
C ILE A 853 20.74 7.94 10.36
N THR A 854 19.70 8.47 9.71
CA THR A 854 19.56 8.53 8.25
C THR A 854 19.69 9.98 7.80
N PRO A 855 20.77 10.35 7.08
CA PRO A 855 20.90 11.67 6.46
C PRO A 855 19.97 11.77 5.23
N GLN A 856 19.39 12.95 5.04
CA GLN A 856 18.51 13.29 3.92
C GLN A 856 19.01 14.57 3.24
N ASP A 857 18.52 14.84 2.03
CA ASP A 857 18.83 16.09 1.32
C ASP A 857 18.41 17.32 2.14
N GLY A 858 19.13 18.43 1.96
CA GLY A 858 18.83 19.69 2.65
C GLY A 858 19.26 19.74 4.11
N GLY A 859 20.28 18.97 4.51
CA GLY A 859 20.88 19.05 5.85
C GLY A 859 19.99 18.50 6.97
N ILE A 860 19.13 17.53 6.65
CA ILE A 860 18.20 16.90 7.58
C ILE A 860 18.76 15.54 8.02
N TYR A 861 18.73 15.27 9.33
CA TYR A 861 19.19 14.04 9.95
C TYR A 861 18.08 13.48 10.84
N THR A 862 17.67 12.25 10.58
CA THR A 862 16.54 11.62 11.30
C THR A 862 16.92 10.31 11.96
N ALA A 863 16.37 10.04 13.13
CA ALA A 863 16.37 8.72 13.78
C ALA A 863 15.05 8.51 14.54
N THR A 864 14.76 7.27 14.94
CA THR A 864 13.63 6.96 15.83
C THR A 864 14.12 6.68 17.24
N LEU A 865 13.33 7.07 18.24
CA LEU A 865 13.56 6.83 19.66
C LEU A 865 12.37 6.07 20.25
N LYS A 866 12.67 5.03 21.04
CA LYS A 866 11.70 4.26 21.84
C LYS A 866 12.29 3.82 23.18
N GLY A 867 11.46 3.34 24.09
CA GLY A 867 11.94 2.77 25.34
C GLY A 867 10.89 1.98 26.11
N SER A 868 11.34 1.30 27.17
CA SER A 868 10.54 0.32 27.95
C SER A 868 10.27 0.74 29.39
N ALA A 869 10.80 1.89 29.84
CA ALA A 869 10.62 2.40 31.19
C ALA A 869 10.07 3.81 31.16
N ALA A 870 9.08 4.09 32.02
CA ALA A 870 8.45 5.40 32.08
C ALA A 870 9.35 6.42 32.79
N LYS A 871 9.66 7.50 32.07
CA LYS A 871 10.59 8.55 32.47
C LYS A 871 10.54 9.71 31.46
N GLU A 872 11.13 10.84 31.80
CA GLU A 872 11.42 11.89 30.83
C GLU A 872 12.91 11.88 30.49
N VAL A 873 13.25 11.90 29.20
CA VAL A 873 14.64 11.97 28.72
C VAL A 873 14.86 13.19 27.84
N ALA A 874 16.01 13.84 28.00
CA ALA A 874 16.50 14.86 27.08
C ALA A 874 17.46 14.21 26.08
N VAL A 875 17.29 14.49 24.79
CA VAL A 875 18.13 13.93 23.74
C VAL A 875 19.23 14.92 23.41
N ALA A 876 20.48 14.53 23.64
CA ALA A 876 21.65 15.38 23.39
C ALA A 876 22.14 15.22 21.95
N LEU A 877 22.13 16.32 21.19
CA LEU A 877 22.72 16.39 19.85
C LEU A 877 24.25 16.50 19.94
N HIS A 878 24.94 15.62 19.21
CA HIS A 878 26.37 15.68 19.03
C HIS A 878 26.74 15.70 17.55
N ILE A 879 27.82 16.39 17.22
CA ILE A 879 28.47 16.39 15.91
C ILE A 879 29.94 16.08 16.13
N ASP A 880 30.48 15.11 15.40
CA ASP A 880 31.84 14.61 15.60
C ASP A 880 32.13 14.22 17.06
N SER A 881 31.15 13.58 17.72
CA SER A 881 31.20 13.18 19.13
C SER A 881 31.30 14.34 20.14
N LYS A 882 31.07 15.60 19.72
CA LYS A 882 31.03 16.76 20.61
C LYS A 882 29.60 17.30 20.74
N PRO A 883 29.17 17.72 21.94
CA PRO A 883 27.86 18.33 22.12
C PRO A 883 27.79 19.67 21.38
N VAL A 884 26.65 19.97 20.76
CA VAL A 884 26.43 21.25 20.06
C VAL A 884 25.78 22.23 21.03
N ALA A 885 26.48 23.30 21.38
CA ALA A 885 25.95 24.34 22.27
C ALA A 885 24.91 25.23 21.56
N GLY A 886 23.94 25.74 22.31
CA GLY A 886 22.94 26.70 21.83
C GLY A 886 21.73 26.10 21.10
N ILE A 887 21.73 24.81 20.77
CA ILE A 887 20.56 24.13 20.19
C ILE A 887 19.80 23.43 21.33
N PRO A 888 18.52 23.78 21.57
CA PRO A 888 17.73 23.14 22.61
C PRO A 888 17.63 21.62 22.40
N SER A 889 17.93 20.86 23.45
CA SER A 889 17.70 19.42 23.45
C SER A 889 16.21 19.13 23.61
N PRO A 890 15.57 18.41 22.67
CA PRO A 890 14.17 18.04 22.83
C PRO A 890 14.02 17.04 23.96
N ARG A 891 12.88 17.10 24.65
CA ARG A 891 12.49 16.16 25.70
C ARG A 891 11.45 15.19 25.17
N VAL A 892 11.58 13.93 25.55
CA VAL A 892 10.60 12.88 25.28
C VAL A 892 10.16 12.28 26.61
N THR A 893 8.86 12.33 26.90
CA THR A 893 8.26 11.69 28.07
C THR A 893 7.71 10.32 27.67
N LEU A 894 8.27 9.26 28.25
CA LEU A 894 7.76 7.90 28.13
C LEU A 894 6.76 7.67 29.28
N LYS A 895 5.49 7.44 28.95
CA LYS A 895 4.43 7.18 29.95
C LYS A 895 4.21 5.68 30.12
N ARG A 896 3.83 5.26 31.33
CA ARG A 896 3.42 3.87 31.59
C ARG A 896 2.14 3.55 30.83
N GLN A 897 2.02 2.29 30.41
CA GLN A 897 0.74 1.76 29.97
C GLN A 897 -0.29 1.90 31.09
N LEU A 898 -1.50 2.34 30.74
CA LEU A 898 -2.61 2.50 31.66
C LEU A 898 -3.11 1.12 32.09
N ILE A 899 -3.08 0.84 33.40
CA ILE A 899 -3.74 -0.33 33.98
C ILE A 899 -4.58 0.06 35.21
N PHE A 900 -5.75 -0.55 35.35
CA PHE A 900 -6.47 -0.55 36.62
C PHE A 900 -5.80 -1.53 37.56
N THR A 901 -5.54 -1.10 38.79
CA THR A 901 -4.75 -1.89 39.76
C THR A 901 -5.60 -2.38 40.92
N LYS A 902 -6.54 -1.57 41.37
CA LYS A 902 -7.40 -1.82 42.53
C LYS A 902 -8.72 -1.10 42.37
N VAL A 903 -9.73 -1.62 43.06
CA VAL A 903 -11.00 -0.95 43.31
C VAL A 903 -11.12 -0.65 44.80
N ARG A 904 -11.32 0.61 45.18
CA ARG A 904 -11.49 1.00 46.58
C ARG A 904 -12.93 1.37 46.87
N VAL A 905 -13.50 0.80 47.93
CA VAL A 905 -14.90 0.99 48.32
C VAL A 905 -15.05 0.97 49.83
N ASN A 906 -15.44 2.10 50.43
CA ASN A 906 -15.70 2.22 51.86
C ASN A 906 -14.60 1.58 52.74
N GLY A 907 -13.36 2.04 52.54
CA GLY A 907 -12.17 1.56 53.27
C GLY A 907 -11.57 0.22 52.82
N ALA A 908 -12.28 -0.58 52.01
CA ALA A 908 -11.77 -1.84 51.47
C ALA A 908 -11.12 -1.67 50.09
N GLU A 909 -10.18 -2.56 49.73
CA GLU A 909 -9.57 -2.64 48.41
C GLU A 909 -9.72 -4.03 47.80
N PHE A 910 -10.35 -4.09 46.62
CA PHE A 910 -10.54 -5.31 45.85
C PHE A 910 -9.64 -5.34 44.61
N GLY A 911 -9.36 -6.55 44.12
CA GLY A 911 -8.71 -6.76 42.83
C GLY A 911 -9.65 -6.40 41.69
N VAL A 912 -9.11 -5.88 40.59
CA VAL A 912 -9.90 -5.47 39.41
C VAL A 912 -10.48 -6.66 38.62
N ASP A 913 -9.97 -7.85 38.88
CA ASP A 913 -10.36 -9.13 38.28
C ASP A 913 -11.40 -9.90 39.12
N GLN A 914 -11.77 -9.39 40.29
CA GLN A 914 -12.70 -10.07 41.21
C GLN A 914 -14.17 -9.93 40.81
N GLY A 915 -14.49 -9.15 39.77
CA GLY A 915 -15.86 -8.96 39.26
C GLY A 915 -16.72 -8.02 40.09
N PHE A 916 -16.11 -7.11 40.86
CA PHE A 916 -16.81 -6.10 41.65
C PHE A 916 -17.34 -4.95 40.77
N PRO A 917 -18.45 -4.29 41.10
CA PRO A 917 -19.51 -4.78 41.97
C PRO A 917 -20.47 -5.71 41.22
N GLN A 918 -21.13 -6.61 41.95
CA GLN A 918 -22.26 -7.39 41.46
C GLN A 918 -23.59 -6.91 42.05
N THR A 919 -23.57 -6.02 43.04
CA THR A 919 -24.77 -5.39 43.61
C THR A 919 -24.70 -3.89 43.44
N GLY A 920 -25.83 -3.21 43.30
CA GLY A 920 -25.88 -1.75 43.17
C GLY A 920 -27.06 -1.14 43.92
N PHE A 921 -26.99 0.16 44.21
CA PHE A 921 -28.08 0.95 44.79
C PHE A 921 -27.83 2.43 44.49
N GLU A 922 -28.86 3.27 44.66
CA GLU A 922 -28.73 4.70 44.42
C GLU A 922 -27.70 5.33 45.38
N GLY A 923 -26.71 6.03 44.83
CA GLY A 923 -25.61 6.64 45.58
C GLY A 923 -24.45 5.70 45.91
N ALA A 924 -24.53 4.42 45.54
CA ALA A 924 -23.41 3.50 45.66
C ALA A 924 -22.22 4.03 44.85
N HIS A 925 -21.05 4.12 45.48
CA HIS A 925 -19.86 4.63 44.79
C HIS A 925 -18.57 3.93 45.21
N PHE A 926 -17.66 3.81 44.26
CA PHE A 926 -16.34 3.24 44.43
C PHE A 926 -15.31 3.97 43.58
N GLN A 927 -14.04 3.79 43.94
CA GLN A 927 -12.92 4.48 43.34
C GLN A 927 -12.08 3.48 42.54
N LEU A 928 -11.94 3.70 41.23
CA LEU A 928 -10.98 2.97 40.41
C LEU A 928 -9.59 3.59 40.59
N LEU A 929 -8.54 2.77 40.76
CA LEU A 929 -7.16 3.25 40.89
C LEU A 929 -6.34 2.89 39.66
N VAL A 930 -5.94 3.91 38.90
CA VAL A 930 -5.04 3.76 37.75
C VAL A 930 -3.59 3.79 38.22
N ASN A 931 -2.82 2.76 37.86
CA ASN A 931 -1.40 2.66 38.20
C ASN A 931 -1.10 2.83 39.71
N GLY A 932 -2.01 2.35 40.58
CA GLY A 932 -1.80 2.18 42.02
C GLY A 932 -2.29 3.30 42.94
N THR A 933 -2.56 4.51 42.44
CA THR A 933 -2.96 5.65 43.32
C THR A 933 -4.03 6.53 42.70
N GLU A 934 -4.86 7.17 43.53
CA GLU A 934 -5.92 8.09 43.09
C GLU A 934 -5.34 9.35 42.44
N ALA A 935 -4.16 9.79 42.87
CA ALA A 935 -3.49 10.98 42.32
C ALA A 935 -3.18 10.86 40.82
N ASN A 936 -3.03 9.63 40.30
CA ASN A 936 -2.80 9.38 38.88
C ASN A 936 -4.07 9.55 38.04
N ASN A 937 -5.25 9.40 38.64
CA ASN A 937 -6.52 9.36 37.90
C ASN A 937 -6.82 10.67 37.16
N LYS A 938 -6.28 11.80 37.65
CA LYS A 938 -6.44 13.13 37.05
C LYS A 938 -5.83 13.26 35.65
N ASP A 939 -4.93 12.36 35.26
CA ASP A 939 -4.24 12.38 33.97
C ASP A 939 -5.09 11.75 32.84
N TYR A 940 -6.28 11.25 33.19
CA TYR A 940 -7.16 10.50 32.31
C TYR A 940 -8.52 11.19 32.15
N ASP A 941 -9.09 11.07 30.96
CA ASP A 941 -10.49 11.36 30.68
C ASP A 941 -11.31 10.11 30.96
N TRP A 942 -12.40 10.30 31.71
CA TRP A 942 -13.25 9.22 32.18
C TRP A 942 -14.59 9.24 31.47
N SER A 943 -15.10 8.07 31.14
CA SER A 943 -16.43 7.91 30.55
C SER A 943 -17.07 6.60 31.01
N SER A 944 -18.39 6.61 31.14
CA SER A 944 -19.20 5.42 31.37
C SER A 944 -19.90 5.01 30.07
N SER A 945 -20.07 3.71 29.85
CA SER A 945 -20.89 3.19 28.75
C SER A 945 -22.39 3.34 29.00
N ASP A 946 -22.80 3.65 30.24
CA ASP A 946 -24.20 3.75 30.65
C ASP A 946 -24.47 5.08 31.38
N GLN A 947 -25.57 5.74 31.06
CA GLN A 947 -25.96 7.04 31.63
C GLN A 947 -26.40 6.97 33.10
N ASN A 948 -26.82 5.79 33.58
CA ASN A 948 -27.24 5.55 34.96
C ASN A 948 -26.04 5.35 35.90
N ILE A 949 -24.82 5.24 35.34
CA ILE A 949 -23.56 5.20 36.08
C ILE A 949 -22.72 6.39 35.65
N SER A 950 -22.41 7.26 36.62
CA SER A 950 -21.50 8.39 36.39
C SER A 950 -20.09 8.05 36.83
N VAL A 951 -19.10 8.68 36.19
CA VAL A 951 -17.70 8.65 36.65
C VAL A 951 -17.15 10.06 36.62
N ASP A 952 -16.52 10.48 37.71
CA ASP A 952 -15.90 11.80 37.81
C ASP A 952 -14.44 11.82 37.32
N GLN A 953 -13.84 13.01 37.31
CA GLN A 953 -12.45 13.24 36.91
C GLN A 953 -11.40 12.57 37.81
N ASN A 954 -11.79 12.13 39.01
CA ASN A 954 -10.94 11.38 39.90
C ASN A 954 -11.11 9.88 39.71
N GLY A 955 -11.98 9.40 38.81
CA GLY A 955 -12.28 7.98 38.62
C GLY A 955 -13.23 7.41 39.67
N ARG A 956 -13.97 8.26 40.40
CA ARG A 956 -15.04 7.82 41.30
C ARG A 956 -16.26 7.47 40.46
N VAL A 957 -16.63 6.21 40.50
CA VAL A 957 -17.82 5.66 39.84
C VAL A 957 -18.98 5.75 40.81
N THR A 958 -20.09 6.37 40.41
CA THR A 958 -21.29 6.55 41.23
C THR A 958 -22.52 6.06 40.48
N MET A 959 -23.28 5.18 41.13
CA MET A 959 -24.54 4.66 40.60
C MET A 959 -25.66 5.65 40.89
N VAL A 960 -26.36 6.10 39.86
CA VAL A 960 -27.40 7.14 39.94
C VAL A 960 -28.79 6.52 39.97
N SER A 961 -29.01 5.47 39.19
CA SER A 961 -30.31 4.79 39.07
C SER A 961 -30.11 3.34 38.63
N PRO A 962 -31.13 2.47 38.77
CA PRO A 962 -31.02 1.09 38.32
C PRO A 962 -30.65 1.01 36.83
N LEU A 963 -29.77 0.07 36.49
CA LEU A 963 -29.52 -0.30 35.10
C LEU A 963 -30.76 -0.90 34.45
N ASP A 964 -30.77 -0.87 33.11
CA ASP A 964 -31.69 -1.67 32.33
C ASP A 964 -31.41 -3.15 32.60
N ALA A 965 -32.44 -3.91 33.00
CA ALA A 965 -32.30 -5.33 33.33
C ALA A 965 -31.79 -6.18 32.16
N TYR A 966 -31.92 -5.68 30.93
CA TYR A 966 -31.45 -6.36 29.73
C TYR A 966 -30.01 -6.00 29.35
N SER A 967 -29.40 -5.04 30.06
CA SER A 967 -28.00 -4.63 29.89
C SER A 967 -27.34 -4.28 31.23
N PRO A 968 -27.20 -5.24 32.17
CA PRO A 968 -26.64 -4.98 33.49
C PRO A 968 -25.11 -4.81 33.50
N THR A 969 -24.47 -4.81 32.32
CA THR A 969 -23.02 -4.70 32.19
C THR A 969 -22.62 -3.28 31.81
N VAL A 970 -21.72 -2.69 32.60
CA VAL A 970 -21.23 -1.33 32.42
C VAL A 970 -19.71 -1.36 32.29
N SER A 971 -19.19 -0.54 31.37
CA SER A 971 -17.76 -0.33 31.18
C SER A 971 -17.38 1.11 31.51
N ILE A 972 -16.49 1.28 32.48
CA ILE A 972 -15.88 2.56 32.82
C ILE A 972 -14.54 2.65 32.11
N THR A 973 -14.39 3.62 31.23
CA THR A 973 -13.20 3.78 30.41
C THR A 973 -12.37 4.96 30.89
N ALA A 974 -11.09 4.72 31.14
CA ALA A 974 -10.08 5.75 31.37
C ALA A 974 -9.22 5.88 30.11
N LYS A 975 -9.03 7.11 29.63
CA LYS A 975 -8.26 7.41 28.42
C LYS A 975 -7.21 8.46 28.73
N ASP A 976 -5.94 8.18 28.45
CA ASP A 976 -4.86 9.13 28.71
C ASP A 976 -5.04 10.40 27.86
N ARG A 977 -5.01 11.56 28.51
CA ARG A 977 -5.19 12.86 27.84
C ARG A 977 -4.11 13.17 26.82
N ASP A 978 -2.90 12.68 27.07
CA ASP A 978 -1.73 12.95 26.25
C ASP A 978 -1.53 11.93 25.14
N ILE A 979 -1.89 10.67 25.40
CA ILE A 979 -1.66 9.55 24.48
C ILE A 979 -3.00 8.87 24.19
N GLN A 980 -3.64 9.28 23.10
CA GLN A 980 -5.00 8.87 22.77
C GLN A 980 -5.22 7.34 22.68
N ASN A 981 -4.18 6.58 22.33
CA ASN A 981 -4.23 5.12 22.24
C ASN A 981 -3.94 4.41 23.57
N ASN A 982 -3.55 5.13 24.62
CA ASN A 982 -3.36 4.59 25.96
C ASN A 982 -4.69 4.68 26.73
N MET A 983 -5.55 3.68 26.57
CA MET A 983 -6.85 3.60 27.22
C MET A 983 -7.15 2.20 27.74
N GLN A 984 -7.97 2.11 28.77
CA GLN A 984 -8.41 0.84 29.35
C GLN A 984 -9.85 0.99 29.85
N SER A 985 -10.61 -0.11 29.79
CA SER A 985 -11.95 -0.19 30.34
C SER A 985 -12.01 -1.16 31.52
N TYR A 986 -12.70 -0.76 32.58
CA TYR A 986 -13.09 -1.59 33.71
C TYR A 986 -14.55 -1.98 33.53
N THR A 987 -14.82 -3.27 33.35
CA THR A 987 -16.17 -3.78 33.08
C THR A 987 -16.69 -4.56 34.26
N PHE A 988 -17.92 -4.26 34.69
CA PHE A 988 -18.61 -4.99 35.75
C PHE A 988 -20.06 -5.26 35.36
N THR A 989 -20.66 -6.28 35.98
CA THR A 989 -22.04 -6.70 35.70
C THR A 989 -22.81 -6.77 37.00
N LEU A 990 -23.88 -5.97 37.13
CA LEU A 990 -24.76 -6.04 38.28
C LEU A 990 -25.69 -7.26 38.17
N ARG A 991 -25.91 -7.93 39.30
CA ARG A 991 -26.87 -9.03 39.48
C ARG A 991 -28.08 -8.61 40.27
N ALA A 992 -27.95 -7.60 41.13
CA ALA A 992 -29.05 -7.09 41.93
C ALA A 992 -28.94 -5.58 42.14
N TRP A 993 -30.10 -4.92 42.13
CA TRP A 993 -30.29 -3.56 42.57
C TRP A 993 -31.02 -3.53 43.92
N TRP A 994 -30.56 -2.71 44.85
CA TRP A 994 -31.08 -2.64 46.21
C TRP A 994 -31.67 -1.27 46.51
N ILE A 995 -32.74 -1.26 47.29
CA ILE A 995 -33.40 -0.06 47.81
C ILE A 995 -33.70 -0.24 49.30
N ASN A 996 -33.99 0.87 49.99
CA ASN A 996 -34.45 0.86 51.37
C ASN A 996 -35.90 1.39 51.48
N SER A 997 -36.59 1.03 52.55
CA SER A 997 -37.98 1.47 52.80
C SER A 997 -38.12 2.91 53.34
N GLY A 998 -37.09 3.75 53.22
CA GLY A 998 -37.06 5.12 53.73
C GLY A 998 -36.52 5.27 55.15
N LEU A 999 -36.72 6.47 55.74
CA LEU A 999 -36.13 6.88 57.02
C LEU A 999 -36.96 6.51 58.27
N GLU A 1000 -38.17 6.00 58.09
CA GLU A 1000 -39.03 5.58 59.19
C GLU A 1000 -38.93 4.07 59.43
N LYS A 1001 -38.86 3.67 60.71
CA LYS A 1001 -38.92 2.27 61.09
C LYS A 1001 -40.36 1.78 61.03
N VAL A 1002 -40.58 0.66 60.36
CA VAL A 1002 -41.90 0.07 60.15
C VAL A 1002 -41.98 -1.35 60.70
N LEU A 1003 -43.20 -1.85 60.86
CA LEU A 1003 -43.42 -3.27 61.19
C LEU A 1003 -42.98 -4.17 60.03
N TYR A 1004 -42.63 -5.43 60.30
CA TYR A 1004 -42.25 -6.40 59.27
C TYR A 1004 -43.28 -6.50 58.14
N SER A 1005 -44.57 -6.57 58.48
CA SER A 1005 -45.66 -6.65 57.49
C SER A 1005 -45.71 -5.42 56.58
N GLN A 1006 -45.41 -4.24 57.13
CA GLN A 1006 -45.33 -3.00 56.37
C GLN A 1006 -44.09 -2.98 55.47
N ALA A 1007 -42.91 -3.36 55.98
CA ALA A 1007 -41.69 -3.49 55.17
C ALA A 1007 -41.87 -4.47 54.00
N ASN A 1008 -42.45 -5.64 54.26
CA ASN A 1008 -42.74 -6.65 53.23
C ASN A 1008 -43.71 -6.09 52.19
N THR A 1009 -44.78 -5.42 52.63
CA THR A 1009 -45.75 -4.77 51.74
C THR A 1009 -45.11 -3.65 50.92
N THR A 1010 -44.22 -2.85 51.51
CA THR A 1010 -43.53 -1.75 50.82
C THR A 1010 -42.58 -2.27 49.74
N CYS A 1011 -41.87 -3.36 49.98
CA CYS A 1011 -41.07 -4.02 48.95
C CYS A 1011 -41.96 -4.62 47.85
N ASP A 1012 -43.01 -5.38 48.22
CA ASP A 1012 -43.87 -6.10 47.28
C ASP A 1012 -44.81 -5.20 46.44
N ASN A 1013 -45.33 -4.09 46.98
CA ASN A 1013 -46.31 -3.23 46.31
C ASN A 1013 -45.70 -2.14 45.40
N GLY A 1014 -44.37 -2.05 45.29
CA GLY A 1014 -43.71 -1.02 44.47
C GLY A 1014 -43.96 -1.16 42.96
N GLY A 1015 -44.51 -2.28 42.47
CA GLY A 1015 -44.80 -2.51 41.05
C GLY A 1015 -43.55 -2.77 40.18
N ASP A 1016 -42.36 -2.51 40.69
CA ASP A 1016 -41.08 -2.58 39.96
C ASP A 1016 -40.30 -3.89 40.16
N GLY A 1017 -40.83 -4.86 40.90
CA GLY A 1017 -40.22 -6.19 41.09
C GLY A 1017 -39.18 -6.28 42.21
N PHE A 1018 -39.30 -5.44 43.24
CA PHE A 1018 -38.49 -5.53 44.46
C PHE A 1018 -39.16 -6.45 45.48
N GLU A 1019 -38.36 -7.15 46.29
CA GLU A 1019 -38.86 -7.97 47.40
C GLU A 1019 -37.89 -7.89 48.60
N LEU A 1020 -38.38 -8.21 49.81
CA LEU A 1020 -37.49 -8.48 50.93
C LEU A 1020 -36.66 -9.72 50.61
N ASP A 1021 -35.36 -9.66 50.88
CA ASP A 1021 -34.43 -10.73 50.53
C ASP A 1021 -33.88 -11.47 51.74
N PHE A 1022 -33.27 -12.62 51.52
CA PHE A 1022 -32.65 -13.46 52.54
C PHE A 1022 -31.29 -12.92 52.99
N ALA A 1023 -30.90 -13.22 54.24
CA ALA A 1023 -29.58 -12.87 54.79
C ALA A 1023 -28.43 -13.34 53.87
N SER A 1024 -28.61 -14.48 53.18
CA SER A 1024 -27.61 -15.06 52.29
C SER A 1024 -27.19 -14.15 51.13
N TYR A 1025 -28.05 -13.21 50.72
CA TYR A 1025 -27.77 -12.24 49.65
C TYR A 1025 -27.33 -10.86 50.17
N ILE A 1026 -27.44 -10.63 51.48
CA ILE A 1026 -27.05 -9.36 52.12
C ILE A 1026 -25.68 -9.50 52.77
N THR A 1027 -25.42 -10.59 53.47
CA THR A 1027 -24.25 -10.76 54.33
C THR A 1027 -23.61 -12.15 54.25
N ASN A 1028 -22.30 -12.21 54.51
CA ASN A 1028 -21.57 -13.46 54.66
C ASN A 1028 -21.42 -13.89 56.13
N ALA A 1029 -22.00 -13.15 57.08
CA ALA A 1029 -22.13 -13.61 58.45
C ALA A 1029 -23.04 -14.84 58.53
N THR A 1030 -22.70 -15.76 59.43
CA THR A 1030 -23.55 -16.92 59.74
C THR A 1030 -24.19 -16.73 61.12
N GLU A 1031 -25.39 -17.26 61.27
CA GLU A 1031 -26.19 -17.17 62.50
C GLU A 1031 -25.50 -17.84 63.70
N THR A 1032 -24.70 -18.89 63.44
CA THR A 1032 -24.01 -19.69 64.45
C THR A 1032 -22.79 -19.02 65.09
N GLU A 1033 -22.15 -18.05 64.44
CA GLU A 1033 -20.86 -17.53 64.90
C GLU A 1033 -20.92 -16.23 65.71
N LYS A 1034 -22.04 -15.49 65.72
CA LYS A 1034 -22.15 -14.13 66.30
C LYS A 1034 -20.99 -13.19 65.89
N ARG A 1035 -20.45 -13.35 64.69
CA ARG A 1035 -19.32 -12.56 64.17
C ARG A 1035 -19.81 -11.50 63.19
N ASN A 1036 -19.14 -10.35 63.20
CA ASN A 1036 -19.34 -9.33 62.18
C ASN A 1036 -19.01 -9.90 60.79
N ALA A 1037 -19.71 -9.40 59.77
CA ALA A 1037 -19.45 -9.77 58.40
C ALA A 1037 -18.08 -9.25 57.92
N THR A 1038 -17.53 -9.89 56.90
CA THR A 1038 -16.25 -9.48 56.28
C THR A 1038 -16.46 -8.92 54.88
N ARG A 1039 -15.58 -8.01 54.46
CA ARG A 1039 -15.64 -7.41 53.13
C ARG A 1039 -15.14 -8.39 52.07
N ALA A 1040 -15.94 -8.63 51.02
CA ALA A 1040 -15.64 -9.58 49.95
C ALA A 1040 -16.46 -9.28 48.68
N VAL A 1041 -15.93 -9.67 47.52
CA VAL A 1041 -16.63 -9.62 46.23
C VAL A 1041 -17.34 -10.94 45.99
N ASN A 1042 -18.54 -11.08 46.55
CA ASN A 1042 -19.32 -12.32 46.52
C ASN A 1042 -20.78 -12.10 46.13
N GLY A 1043 -21.11 -10.93 45.56
CA GLY A 1043 -22.46 -10.57 45.18
C GLY A 1043 -23.43 -10.35 46.32
N LYS A 1044 -22.92 -10.10 47.54
CA LYS A 1044 -23.75 -9.76 48.70
C LYS A 1044 -23.65 -8.29 49.04
N LEU A 1045 -24.79 -7.65 49.31
CA LEU A 1045 -24.88 -6.19 49.52
C LEU A 1045 -23.84 -5.65 50.52
N TRP A 1046 -23.89 -6.12 51.77
CA TRP A 1046 -23.00 -5.62 52.82
C TRP A 1046 -21.55 -6.08 52.61
N SER A 1047 -21.33 -7.29 52.08
CA SER A 1047 -19.96 -7.77 51.84
C SER A 1047 -19.22 -6.90 50.81
N GLU A 1048 -19.91 -6.49 49.74
CA GLU A 1048 -19.36 -5.65 48.69
C GLU A 1048 -19.19 -4.19 49.14
N TRP A 1049 -20.20 -3.61 49.79
CA TRP A 1049 -20.26 -2.17 50.06
C TRP A 1049 -19.93 -1.78 51.52
N GLY A 1050 -20.02 -2.72 52.45
CA GLY A 1050 -19.76 -2.50 53.87
C GLY A 1050 -20.88 -1.71 54.55
N SER A 1051 -20.52 -0.93 55.57
CA SER A 1051 -21.49 -0.17 56.35
C SER A 1051 -22.26 0.82 55.47
N MET A 1052 -23.56 0.58 55.32
CA MET A 1052 -24.41 1.26 54.34
C MET A 1052 -24.66 2.73 54.66
N SER A 1053 -24.53 3.13 55.93
CA SER A 1053 -24.67 4.53 56.36
C SER A 1053 -23.62 5.47 55.76
N HIS A 1054 -22.53 4.95 55.17
CA HIS A 1054 -21.52 5.78 54.49
C HIS A 1054 -22.00 6.35 53.14
N TYR A 1055 -23.11 5.85 52.59
CA TYR A 1055 -23.56 6.20 51.24
C TYR A 1055 -24.73 7.20 51.20
N GLY A 1056 -25.38 7.50 52.32
CA GLY A 1056 -26.55 8.38 52.34
C GLY A 1056 -27.82 7.73 51.78
N HIS A 1057 -28.68 8.48 51.07
CA HIS A 1057 -29.87 7.97 50.36
C HIS A 1057 -30.84 7.08 51.19
N GLY A 1058 -31.01 7.39 52.47
CA GLY A 1058 -31.93 6.66 53.36
C GLY A 1058 -31.31 5.46 54.09
N TRP A 1059 -30.06 5.10 53.81
CA TRP A 1059 -29.36 4.03 54.51
C TRP A 1059 -28.93 4.44 55.93
N GLN A 1060 -29.24 3.60 56.92
CA GLN A 1060 -28.92 3.78 58.32
C GLN A 1060 -28.05 2.63 58.84
N SER A 1061 -27.23 2.88 59.87
CA SER A 1061 -26.51 1.83 60.58
C SER A 1061 -27.41 1.24 61.66
N ASP A 1062 -28.39 0.44 61.24
CA ASP A 1062 -29.40 -0.17 62.12
C ASP A 1062 -29.86 -1.53 61.55
N ASN A 1063 -30.85 -2.16 62.19
CA ASN A 1063 -31.44 -3.43 61.78
C ASN A 1063 -32.42 -3.25 60.62
N TYR A 1064 -32.22 -4.06 59.58
CA TYR A 1064 -33.09 -4.15 58.41
C TYR A 1064 -33.79 -5.50 58.38
N TRP A 1065 -35.12 -5.48 58.22
CA TRP A 1065 -35.96 -6.64 57.98
C TRP A 1065 -35.52 -7.38 56.73
N ILE A 1066 -35.49 -8.70 56.83
CA ILE A 1066 -35.12 -9.65 55.78
C ILE A 1066 -36.19 -10.73 55.71
N ARG A 1067 -36.19 -11.55 54.66
CA ARG A 1067 -37.22 -12.56 54.44
C ARG A 1067 -37.16 -13.75 55.41
N ASP A 1068 -36.01 -13.97 56.05
CA ASP A 1068 -35.84 -15.01 57.07
C ASP A 1068 -36.70 -14.70 58.31
N ASP A 1069 -37.60 -15.61 58.67
CA ASP A 1069 -38.58 -15.39 59.74
C ASP A 1069 -37.91 -15.13 61.09
N GLY A 1070 -38.26 -14.02 61.73
CA GLY A 1070 -37.72 -13.61 63.02
C GLY A 1070 -36.28 -13.10 63.00
N LEU A 1071 -35.69 -12.80 61.83
CA LEU A 1071 -34.33 -12.29 61.70
C LEU A 1071 -34.27 -10.90 61.05
N SER A 1072 -33.14 -10.22 61.25
CA SER A 1072 -32.77 -8.97 60.58
C SER A 1072 -31.27 -8.91 60.36
N VAL A 1073 -30.81 -8.06 59.45
CA VAL A 1073 -29.37 -7.78 59.28
C VAL A 1073 -29.09 -6.35 59.71
N HIS A 1074 -28.10 -6.18 60.59
CA HIS A 1074 -27.62 -4.86 60.98
C HIS A 1074 -26.66 -4.30 59.92
N LEU A 1075 -27.11 -3.37 59.08
CA LEU A 1075 -26.33 -2.87 57.92
C LEU A 1075 -25.15 -1.95 58.28
N GLY A 1076 -24.90 -1.72 59.58
CA GLY A 1076 -23.65 -1.11 60.05
C GLY A 1076 -22.45 -2.05 60.10
N ASN A 1077 -22.68 -3.36 60.31
CA ASN A 1077 -21.63 -4.37 60.52
C ASN A 1077 -21.93 -5.74 59.86
N GLY A 1078 -23.06 -5.85 59.16
CA GLY A 1078 -23.51 -7.03 58.43
C GLY A 1078 -23.90 -8.21 59.32
N HIS A 1079 -24.06 -7.99 60.63
CA HIS A 1079 -24.38 -9.04 61.59
C HIS A 1079 -25.86 -9.43 61.51
N ILE A 1080 -26.17 -10.74 61.60
CA ILE A 1080 -27.54 -11.26 61.65
C ILE A 1080 -28.05 -11.17 63.10
N VAL A 1081 -29.22 -10.57 63.33
CA VAL A 1081 -29.80 -10.31 64.65
C VAL A 1081 -31.13 -11.02 64.78
N GLU A 1082 -31.35 -11.71 65.90
CA GLU A 1082 -32.66 -12.25 66.25
C GLU A 1082 -33.64 -11.11 66.57
N THR A 1083 -34.62 -10.98 65.70
CA THR A 1083 -35.69 -10.00 65.79
C THR A 1083 -37.05 -10.68 65.64
N PRO A 1084 -37.56 -11.31 66.72
CA PRO A 1084 -38.87 -11.98 66.68
C PRO A 1084 -39.96 -11.05 66.17
N ASN A 1085 -40.77 -11.58 65.26
CA ASN A 1085 -41.93 -10.92 64.68
C ASN A 1085 -42.92 -10.56 65.79
N SER A 1086 -42.85 -9.31 66.25
CA SER A 1086 -43.62 -8.78 67.37
C SER A 1086 -44.39 -7.54 66.92
N PRO A 1087 -45.66 -7.36 67.34
CA PRO A 1087 -46.47 -6.20 66.96
C PRO A 1087 -45.92 -4.84 67.46
N THR A 1088 -44.85 -4.83 68.25
CA THR A 1088 -44.21 -3.60 68.77
C THR A 1088 -42.79 -3.37 68.26
N ARG A 1089 -42.17 -4.34 67.56
CA ARG A 1089 -40.81 -4.18 67.02
C ARG A 1089 -40.86 -3.57 65.63
N THR A 1090 -40.09 -2.51 65.44
CA THR A 1090 -39.96 -1.82 64.16
C THR A 1090 -38.50 -1.85 63.67
N GLY A 1091 -38.32 -1.83 62.36
CA GLY A 1091 -37.03 -1.90 61.67
C GLY A 1091 -37.16 -1.30 60.27
N TYR A 1092 -36.04 -1.17 59.57
CA TYR A 1092 -36.03 -0.70 58.18
C TYR A 1092 -36.26 -1.86 57.21
N GLY A 1093 -36.86 -1.64 56.05
CA GLY A 1093 -36.93 -2.65 54.98
C GLY A 1093 -35.74 -2.53 54.03
N VAL A 1094 -35.11 -3.65 53.67
CA VAL A 1094 -34.12 -3.71 52.59
C VAL A 1094 -34.67 -4.58 51.48
N CYS A 1095 -34.90 -3.97 50.31
CA CYS A 1095 -35.50 -4.67 49.17
C CYS A 1095 -34.46 -4.84 48.06
N SER A 1096 -34.53 -5.96 47.35
CA SER A 1096 -33.69 -6.23 46.18
C SER A 1096 -34.53 -6.52 44.95
N LYS A 1097 -33.99 -6.19 43.78
CA LYS A 1097 -34.45 -6.61 42.47
C LYS A 1097 -33.28 -7.22 41.71
N TYR A 1098 -33.45 -8.43 41.20
CA TYR A 1098 -32.42 -9.12 40.43
C TYR A 1098 -32.50 -8.79 38.94
N TYR A 1099 -31.34 -8.75 38.28
CA TYR A 1099 -31.18 -8.50 36.85
C TYR A 1099 -31.18 -9.80 36.04
#